data_AF-A0A432D2E6-F1
#
_entry.id   AF-A0A432D2E6-F1
#
_cell.length_a   1.000
_cell.length_b   1.000
_cell.length_c   1.000
_cell.angle_alpha   90.00
_cell.angle_beta   90.00
_cell.angle_gamma   90.00
#
_symmetry.space_group_name_H-M   'P 1'
#
loop_
_entity.id
_entity.type
_entity.pdbx_description
1 polymer ?
#
loop_
_entity_poly.entity_id
_entity_poly.type
_entity_poly.pdbx_seq_one_letter_code
_entity_poly.pdbx_strand_id
1 'polypeptide(L)'
;MTTLHFTLNVEGLDQSTFVVTKFEGDEVISQQTTQSAECCNGYRYDVHLASRHPSIDPNDIIDKTAQLTLYRNNEVVKRVHGVVCNFSRGDTGHHHTVYGLTLVPALERLSLRQNSRIFQQKSVPEIISILLKEMKVEDFAFSIRQEYLPREFCVQYNETDLDFVHRLLAEEGLVYSFIFTQKKHTLLFTDSSANLPSLSLSVPYNSLAGGHADESYIRSLHRSTTSQESHAILKDRFFKQPKYSFLHESIAPDTDYQRNDYEYFDAIGRFKSDPCGEKFSKVRLEYLRREASKIQGKSDVANLQAGYKFDLTAHLDNDFNTQWLLVSVHHLGEQPQALEEAAGANPTTYSNDFVAIPKHINWQGQPTTKPIMSGPLIATVVGPENEEIYCDEYGRVKVQFPWDRYSTGDEHSSCWIRVAEGWAGMMAIPRVGHEVIVEFLHGDPDQPIITGRTFHATNTPPYPLPKHKTKTIIRTETHQGEGYNELSFEDQSGKEQIFIHAQKDWDSEIKHDLTLDIQRDKHLTVSGNQYTQVQGNDHHTVEGESRSTIGKERTLIVEGELHLEAGTVWVNKSGSEVHIKAGNKVVIEAGSEITMKAAGSFLKVDPAGVHLVGNAVNLNSGGSASNGSGFSGQAVKQSRTLQNNTSINATQPIEISASKTSDSPTVVPFQANAQAESLPNTSTEKSEKQTTTSSSEKVESLRLKSALLNPSLTLDKLANRESRPYKIGASGQEVEYIQQALLKLGFDLGKFGADGDYGSTTEHQVKLFQESYTQTNQIHLAYEVGAVDGITGQGTILGLDEALIEGWEYKSTCKLMIDHQFIQQLEGSKTVGYVPDPKNSQSGVTIATGFDLGARSVTDLKNLGLPEDLINRFSPYVGLKNQPAIEKLNALPLSITTEELEVVNELVKKSETNKLVKMYNSSSSTIEFECLPKEAQTVIASVAYQYGYLPRRTTAFWKQSITQDWLSMYNNLMDFKDSYPTRRKKEASLIKELI
;
A
#
# COMPACT_ATOMS: atom_id res chain seq x y z
N MET A 1 11.59 78.22 -7.45
CA MET A 1 10.64 77.55 -6.54
C MET A 1 10.17 76.29 -7.24
N THR A 2 10.30 75.15 -6.59
CA THR A 2 9.83 73.86 -7.08
C THR A 2 8.31 73.88 -7.12
N THR A 3 7.69 73.71 -8.29
CA THR A 3 6.23 73.67 -8.42
C THR A 3 5.74 72.23 -8.37
N LEU A 4 4.88 71.92 -7.40
CA LEU A 4 4.16 70.64 -7.32
C LEU A 4 2.72 70.86 -7.75
N HIS A 5 2.20 69.98 -8.61
CA HIS A 5 0.76 69.92 -8.87
C HIS A 5 0.28 68.50 -9.20
N PHE A 6 -0.98 68.22 -8.87
CA PHE A 6 -1.64 66.93 -9.04
C PHE A 6 -2.92 67.07 -9.86
N THR A 7 -3.14 66.17 -10.81
CA THR A 7 -4.36 66.08 -11.61
C THR A 7 -4.89 64.65 -11.68
N LEU A 8 -6.21 64.53 -11.86
CA LEU A 8 -6.90 63.29 -12.10
C LEU A 8 -7.68 63.41 -13.43
N ASN A 9 -7.49 62.46 -14.33
CA ASN A 9 -8.28 62.34 -15.56
C ASN A 9 -9.11 61.04 -15.51
N VAL A 10 -10.44 61.14 -15.61
CA VAL A 10 -11.37 60.01 -15.67
C VAL A 10 -11.83 59.79 -17.11
N GLU A 11 -11.93 58.55 -17.55
CA GLU A 11 -12.40 58.17 -18.88
C GLU A 11 -13.83 58.66 -19.14
N GLY A 12 -14.02 59.35 -20.27
CA GLY A 12 -15.32 59.90 -20.68
C GLY A 12 -15.64 61.29 -20.13
N LEU A 13 -14.87 61.80 -19.18
CA LEU A 13 -15.05 63.14 -18.60
C LEU A 13 -13.99 64.14 -19.08
N ASP A 14 -14.31 65.43 -19.00
CA ASP A 14 -13.36 66.51 -19.30
C ASP A 14 -12.29 66.63 -18.20
N GLN A 15 -11.06 67.00 -18.57
CA GLN A 15 -9.94 67.14 -17.63
C GLN A 15 -10.17 68.22 -16.56
N SER A 16 -11.01 69.21 -16.83
CA SER A 16 -11.40 70.24 -15.86
C SER A 16 -12.53 69.82 -14.91
N THR A 17 -13.09 68.62 -15.09
CA THR A 17 -14.22 68.13 -14.27
C THR A 17 -13.84 68.01 -12.80
N PHE A 18 -12.62 67.57 -12.48
CA PHE A 18 -12.15 67.40 -11.11
C PHE A 18 -10.81 68.08 -10.89
N VAL A 19 -10.65 68.73 -9.73
CA VAL A 19 -9.36 69.13 -9.19
C VAL A 19 -9.02 68.28 -7.98
N VAL A 20 -7.77 67.83 -7.87
CA VAL A 20 -7.30 67.01 -6.75
C VAL A 20 -6.98 67.91 -5.56
N THR A 21 -7.53 67.61 -4.39
CA THR A 21 -7.31 68.38 -3.15
C THR A 21 -6.39 67.65 -2.16
N LYS A 22 -6.53 66.33 -2.06
CA LYS A 22 -5.64 65.41 -1.35
C LYS A 22 -5.67 64.05 -2.08
N PHE A 23 -4.59 63.28 -2.01
CA PHE A 23 -4.67 61.84 -2.18
C PHE A 23 -3.84 61.12 -1.12
N GLU A 24 -4.28 59.92 -0.79
CA GLU A 24 -3.58 58.94 0.03
C GLU A 24 -3.53 57.65 -0.79
N GLY A 25 -2.40 56.93 -0.80
CA GLY A 25 -2.31 55.73 -1.61
C GLY A 25 -1.20 54.77 -1.22
N ASP A 26 -1.56 53.51 -1.08
CA ASP A 26 -0.64 52.42 -0.80
C ASP A 26 -0.29 51.70 -2.11
N GLU A 27 1.00 51.39 -2.29
CA GLU A 27 1.51 50.50 -3.31
C GLU A 27 2.28 49.36 -2.64
N VAL A 28 2.09 48.12 -3.09
CA VAL A 28 2.69 46.91 -2.49
C VAL A 28 3.10 45.91 -3.57
N ILE A 29 4.06 45.03 -3.28
CA ILE A 29 4.28 43.83 -4.12
C ILE A 29 3.15 42.83 -3.85
N SER A 30 2.57 42.30 -4.92
CA SER A 30 1.41 41.41 -4.91
C SER A 30 0.26 41.95 -4.03
N GLN A 31 -0.02 41.29 -2.92
CA GLN A 31 -1.09 41.60 -1.98
C GLN A 31 -0.50 41.72 -0.58
N GLN A 32 -0.82 42.81 0.14
CA GLN A 32 -0.45 43.01 1.54
C GLN A 32 -1.54 43.80 2.27
N THR A 33 -1.65 43.59 3.58
CA THR A 33 -2.45 44.46 4.46
C THR A 33 -1.67 45.76 4.72
N THR A 34 -2.33 46.89 4.50
CA THR A 34 -1.74 48.24 4.64
C THR A 34 -1.81 48.75 6.07
N GLN A 35 -1.25 49.95 6.33
CA GLN A 35 -1.29 50.57 7.65
C GLN A 35 -2.72 50.93 8.13
N SER A 36 -3.65 51.15 7.20
CA SER A 36 -5.08 51.38 7.47
C SER A 36 -5.86 50.10 7.77
N ALA A 37 -5.18 48.94 7.82
CA ALA A 37 -5.74 47.60 7.92
C ALA A 37 -6.62 47.17 6.71
N GLU A 38 -6.61 47.92 5.61
CA GLU A 38 -7.23 47.50 4.35
C GLU A 38 -6.28 46.60 3.55
N CYS A 39 -6.85 45.67 2.77
CA CYS A 39 -6.10 44.84 1.83
C CYS A 39 -5.80 45.63 0.55
N CYS A 40 -4.53 45.73 0.17
CA CYS A 40 -4.10 46.36 -1.08
C CYS A 40 -3.60 45.31 -2.06
N ASN A 41 -4.22 45.25 -3.24
CA ASN A 41 -3.92 44.29 -4.31
C ASN A 41 -2.91 44.88 -5.32
N GLY A 42 -1.80 45.39 -4.80
CA GLY A 42 -0.69 45.96 -5.54
C GLY A 42 -0.68 47.48 -5.59
N TYR A 43 -1.85 48.12 -5.75
CA TYR A 43 -2.03 49.53 -5.37
C TYR A 43 -3.49 49.89 -5.06
N ARG A 44 -3.69 50.90 -4.22
CA ARG A 44 -4.98 51.47 -3.86
C ARG A 44 -4.80 52.95 -3.54
N TYR A 45 -5.54 53.83 -4.21
CA TYR A 45 -5.44 55.28 -4.03
C TYR A 45 -6.80 55.90 -3.75
N ASP A 46 -6.95 56.48 -2.56
CA ASP A 46 -8.09 57.30 -2.20
C ASP A 46 -7.80 58.76 -2.56
N VAL A 47 -8.52 59.26 -3.55
CA VAL A 47 -8.33 60.60 -4.12
C VAL A 47 -9.49 61.48 -3.71
N HIS A 48 -9.19 62.51 -2.93
CA HIS A 48 -10.13 63.58 -2.59
C HIS A 48 -10.13 64.64 -3.70
N LEU A 49 -11.34 65.00 -4.11
CA LEU A 49 -11.60 65.80 -5.29
C LEU A 49 -12.54 66.95 -4.96
N ALA A 50 -12.44 68.01 -5.74
CA ALA A 50 -13.44 69.06 -5.82
C ALA A 50 -13.89 69.24 -7.27
N SER A 51 -15.16 69.57 -7.47
CA SER A 51 -15.70 69.91 -8.80
C SER A 51 -16.66 71.09 -8.71
N ARG A 52 -16.69 71.91 -9.77
CA ARG A 52 -17.73 72.92 -9.97
C ARG A 52 -19.07 72.30 -10.42
N HIS A 53 -19.10 71.01 -10.77
CA HIS A 53 -20.32 70.27 -11.10
C HIS A 53 -20.92 69.60 -9.84
N PRO A 54 -22.14 69.96 -9.40
CA PRO A 54 -22.72 69.48 -8.14
C PRO A 54 -23.40 68.10 -8.22
N SER A 55 -23.53 67.55 -9.44
CA SER A 55 -24.29 66.33 -9.71
C SER A 55 -23.62 65.48 -10.78
N ILE A 56 -22.37 65.06 -10.51
CA ILE A 56 -21.69 64.04 -11.33
C ILE A 56 -22.35 62.68 -11.04
N ASP A 57 -22.73 61.96 -12.09
CA ASP A 57 -23.43 60.68 -11.98
C ASP A 57 -22.42 59.53 -11.72
N PRO A 58 -22.63 58.66 -10.72
CA PRO A 58 -21.79 57.48 -10.51
C PRO A 58 -21.64 56.56 -11.73
N ASN A 59 -22.61 56.53 -12.66
CA ASN A 59 -22.55 55.75 -13.90
C ASN A 59 -21.43 56.22 -14.85
N ASP A 60 -21.01 57.47 -14.75
CA ASP A 60 -19.90 58.05 -15.52
C ASP A 60 -18.54 57.83 -14.85
N ILE A 61 -18.50 57.23 -13.65
CA ILE A 61 -17.30 57.08 -12.82
C ILE A 61 -16.97 55.62 -12.49
N ILE A 62 -17.93 54.85 -11.96
CA ILE A 62 -17.70 53.49 -11.47
C ILE A 62 -17.33 52.55 -12.62
N ASP A 63 -16.34 51.69 -12.38
CA ASP A 63 -15.75 50.75 -13.35
C ASP A 63 -15.11 51.40 -14.60
N LYS A 64 -15.00 52.74 -14.64
CA LYS A 64 -14.22 53.48 -15.64
C LYS A 64 -12.74 53.52 -15.29
N THR A 65 -11.90 53.72 -16.31
CA THR A 65 -10.48 53.95 -16.08
C THR A 65 -10.21 55.39 -15.64
N ALA A 66 -9.21 55.60 -14.79
CA ALA A 66 -8.74 56.92 -14.41
C ALA A 66 -7.22 56.96 -14.19
N GLN A 67 -6.63 58.14 -14.36
CA GLN A 67 -5.19 58.38 -14.18
C GLN A 67 -4.92 59.56 -13.24
N LEU A 68 -4.37 59.27 -12.06
CA LEU A 68 -3.76 60.25 -11.17
C LEU A 68 -2.33 60.55 -11.67
N THR A 69 -1.99 61.82 -11.79
CA THR A 69 -0.68 62.27 -12.32
C THR A 69 -0.05 63.32 -11.40
N LEU A 70 1.16 63.04 -10.94
CA LEU A 70 1.97 63.96 -10.15
C LEU A 70 2.97 64.68 -11.07
N TYR A 71 3.05 66.00 -10.92
CA TYR A 71 4.01 66.84 -11.62
C TYR A 71 4.94 67.55 -10.62
N ARG A 72 6.22 67.63 -10.97
CA ARG A 72 7.19 68.53 -10.33
C ARG A 72 7.87 69.36 -11.41
N ASN A 73 7.94 70.68 -11.24
CA ASN A 73 8.53 71.61 -12.21
C ASN A 73 7.89 71.50 -13.61
N ASN A 74 6.58 71.21 -13.65
CA ASN A 74 5.79 70.89 -14.84
C ASN A 74 6.16 69.60 -15.60
N GLU A 75 7.10 68.79 -15.09
CA GLU A 75 7.40 67.45 -15.61
C GLU A 75 6.63 66.36 -14.85
N VAL A 76 6.19 65.30 -15.54
CA VAL A 76 5.46 64.19 -14.90
C VAL A 76 6.43 63.27 -14.17
N VAL A 77 6.27 63.16 -12.85
CA VAL A 77 7.16 62.38 -11.97
C VAL A 77 6.53 61.08 -11.45
N LYS A 78 5.20 60.96 -11.39
CA LYS A 78 4.48 59.70 -11.15
C LYS A 78 3.18 59.68 -11.96
N ARG A 79 2.79 58.49 -12.42
CA ARG A 79 1.45 58.20 -12.97
C ARG A 79 0.93 56.99 -12.23
N VAL A 80 -0.34 57.02 -11.85
CA VAL A 80 -1.10 55.86 -11.36
C VAL A 80 -2.32 55.77 -12.23
N HIS A 81 -2.45 54.67 -12.98
CA HIS A 81 -3.58 54.43 -13.87
C HIS A 81 -4.34 53.21 -13.37
N GLY A 82 -5.63 53.32 -13.10
CA GLY A 82 -6.45 52.24 -12.53
C GLY A 82 -7.89 52.26 -13.01
N VAL A 83 -8.72 51.44 -12.35
CA VAL A 83 -10.19 51.42 -12.46
C VAL A 83 -10.77 52.01 -11.18
N VAL A 84 -11.86 52.78 -11.27
CA VAL A 84 -12.52 53.35 -10.09
C VAL A 84 -13.49 52.31 -9.48
N CYS A 85 -13.19 51.82 -8.28
CA CYS A 85 -14.04 50.84 -7.59
C CYS A 85 -15.04 51.46 -6.61
N ASN A 86 -14.79 52.69 -6.16
CA ASN A 86 -15.64 53.41 -5.23
C ASN A 86 -15.69 54.90 -5.62
N PHE A 87 -16.88 55.52 -5.48
CA PHE A 87 -17.12 56.92 -5.75
C PHE A 87 -18.11 57.47 -4.73
N SER A 88 -17.79 58.62 -4.15
CA SER A 88 -18.57 59.28 -3.10
C SER A 88 -18.72 60.76 -3.41
N ARG A 89 -19.87 61.33 -3.01
CA ARG A 89 -20.13 62.76 -3.02
C ARG A 89 -20.36 63.22 -1.59
N GLY A 90 -19.54 64.16 -1.14
CA GLY A 90 -19.66 64.83 0.16
C GLY A 90 -20.42 66.15 0.05
N ASP A 91 -20.03 67.10 0.90
CA ASP A 91 -20.71 68.39 1.00
C ASP A 91 -20.60 69.24 -0.28
N THR A 92 -21.67 70.01 -0.53
CA THR A 92 -21.72 71.03 -1.58
C THR A 92 -21.47 72.40 -0.95
N GLY A 93 -20.28 72.96 -1.18
CA GLY A 93 -19.91 74.31 -0.76
C GLY A 93 -20.34 75.39 -1.77
N HIS A 94 -19.92 76.63 -1.53
CA HIS A 94 -20.35 77.79 -2.34
C HIS A 94 -19.91 77.76 -3.81
N HIS A 95 -18.72 77.19 -4.09
CA HIS A 95 -18.14 77.15 -5.44
C HIS A 95 -17.77 75.73 -5.91
N HIS A 96 -17.68 74.78 -4.99
CA HIS A 96 -17.23 73.41 -5.25
C HIS A 96 -18.04 72.40 -4.44
N THR A 97 -18.31 71.25 -5.05
CA THR A 97 -18.80 70.04 -4.39
C THR A 97 -17.62 69.11 -4.15
N VAL A 98 -17.53 68.55 -2.93
CA VAL A 98 -16.49 67.58 -2.57
C VAL A 98 -16.88 66.20 -3.09
N TYR A 99 -15.93 65.51 -3.70
CA TYR A 99 -16.06 64.12 -4.11
C TYR A 99 -14.84 63.32 -3.59
N GLY A 100 -14.99 62.01 -3.51
CA GLY A 100 -13.88 61.08 -3.28
C GLY A 100 -14.01 59.89 -4.21
N LEU A 101 -12.91 59.42 -4.76
CA LEU A 101 -12.87 58.14 -5.49
C LEU A 101 -11.73 57.25 -5.01
N THR A 102 -11.91 55.94 -5.15
CA THR A 102 -10.86 54.95 -4.87
C THR A 102 -10.42 54.30 -6.18
N LEU A 103 -9.13 54.42 -6.50
CA LEU A 103 -8.50 53.94 -7.72
C LEU A 103 -7.68 52.68 -7.43
N VAL A 104 -7.97 51.60 -8.15
CA VAL A 104 -7.41 50.25 -7.92
C VAL A 104 -7.05 49.58 -9.26
N PRO A 105 -6.25 48.50 -9.29
CA PRO A 105 -6.00 47.76 -10.53
C PRO A 105 -7.24 47.02 -11.03
N ALA A 106 -7.31 46.81 -12.35
CA ALA A 106 -8.37 46.01 -12.98
C ALA A 106 -8.39 44.55 -12.45
N LEU A 107 -7.27 44.10 -11.87
CA LEU A 107 -7.15 42.84 -11.13
C LEU A 107 -8.21 42.71 -10.02
N GLU A 108 -8.61 43.80 -9.34
CA GLU A 108 -9.58 43.72 -8.24
C GLU A 108 -10.97 43.25 -8.69
N ARG A 109 -11.30 43.33 -9.98
CA ARG A 109 -12.55 42.75 -10.52
C ARG A 109 -12.68 41.26 -10.20
N LEU A 110 -11.58 40.53 -10.07
CA LEU A 110 -11.57 39.11 -9.71
C LEU A 110 -12.09 38.85 -8.27
N SER A 111 -12.08 39.85 -7.38
CA SER A 111 -12.69 39.74 -6.03
C SER A 111 -14.22 39.69 -6.07
N LEU A 112 -14.83 40.20 -7.15
CA LEU A 112 -16.28 40.30 -7.32
C LEU A 112 -16.91 39.02 -7.90
N ARG A 113 -16.11 37.97 -8.16
CA ARG A 113 -16.58 36.68 -8.69
C ARG A 113 -16.07 35.52 -7.84
N GLN A 114 -17.00 34.74 -7.30
CA GLN A 114 -16.77 33.52 -6.54
C GLN A 114 -17.25 32.30 -7.34
N ASN A 115 -16.51 31.19 -7.28
CA ASN A 115 -16.74 30.05 -8.17
C ASN A 115 -16.33 28.71 -7.53
N SER A 116 -16.84 27.61 -8.09
CA SER A 116 -16.33 26.26 -7.87
C SER A 116 -16.14 25.59 -9.23
N ARG A 117 -14.91 25.23 -9.59
CA ARG A 117 -14.55 24.68 -10.91
C ARG A 117 -13.23 23.90 -10.87
N ILE A 118 -13.07 23.02 -11.85
CA ILE A 118 -11.88 22.19 -12.01
C ILE A 118 -11.04 22.71 -13.17
N PHE A 119 -9.72 22.73 -12.99
CA PHE A 119 -8.71 22.90 -14.04
C PHE A 119 -7.88 21.62 -14.14
N GLN A 120 -7.75 21.06 -15.34
CA GLN A 120 -6.96 19.85 -15.60
C GLN A 120 -5.97 20.08 -16.73
N GLN A 121 -4.76 19.53 -16.57
CA GLN A 121 -3.66 19.62 -17.53
C GLN A 121 -3.34 21.08 -17.93
N LYS A 122 -3.25 21.95 -16.92
CA LYS A 122 -2.90 23.38 -17.07
C LYS A 122 -1.86 23.80 -16.04
N SER A 123 -0.88 24.57 -16.49
CA SER A 123 0.07 25.24 -15.61
C SER A 123 -0.59 26.41 -14.89
N VAL A 124 -0.01 26.86 -13.76
CA VAL A 124 -0.55 28.00 -13.00
C VAL A 124 -0.61 29.30 -13.83
N PRO A 125 0.41 29.67 -14.65
CA PRO A 125 0.31 30.82 -15.55
C PRO A 125 -0.87 30.74 -16.53
N GLU A 126 -1.22 29.55 -17.04
CA GLU A 126 -2.39 29.36 -17.92
C GLU A 126 -3.71 29.51 -17.16
N ILE A 127 -3.81 28.97 -15.94
CA ILE A 127 -4.99 29.11 -15.07
C ILE A 127 -5.23 30.60 -14.76
N ILE A 128 -4.19 31.32 -14.33
CA ILE A 128 -4.26 32.77 -14.06
C ILE A 128 -4.67 33.52 -15.34
N SER A 129 -4.07 33.20 -16.49
CA SER A 129 -4.40 33.82 -17.79
C SER A 129 -5.87 33.63 -18.19
N ILE A 130 -6.48 32.49 -17.86
CA ILE A 130 -7.90 32.23 -18.10
C ILE A 130 -8.77 33.15 -17.24
N LEU A 131 -8.50 33.23 -15.93
CA LEU A 131 -9.27 34.03 -14.98
C LEU A 131 -9.21 35.53 -15.30
N LEU A 132 -8.01 36.03 -15.62
CA LEU A 132 -7.81 37.43 -16.04
C LEU A 132 -8.60 37.77 -17.31
N LYS A 133 -8.53 36.91 -18.34
CA LYS A 133 -9.26 37.12 -19.60
C LYS A 133 -10.77 37.03 -19.44
N GLU A 134 -11.27 36.09 -18.63
CA GLU A 134 -12.70 35.98 -18.32
C GLU A 134 -13.24 37.27 -17.66
N MET A 135 -12.41 37.99 -16.90
CA MET A 135 -12.72 39.28 -16.25
C MET A 135 -12.23 40.52 -17.03
N LYS A 136 -11.86 40.36 -18.31
CA LYS A 136 -11.39 41.44 -19.21
C LYS A 136 -10.17 42.22 -18.70
N VAL A 137 -9.28 41.54 -17.97
CA VAL A 137 -7.94 42.05 -17.66
C VAL A 137 -7.00 41.56 -18.77
N GLU A 138 -6.85 42.36 -19.82
CA GLU A 138 -6.06 42.00 -21.01
C GLU A 138 -4.57 42.36 -20.87
N ASP A 139 -4.28 43.39 -20.05
CA ASP A 139 -2.96 43.99 -19.93
C ASP A 139 -2.10 43.29 -18.86
N PHE A 140 -1.65 42.07 -19.14
CA PHE A 140 -0.73 41.33 -18.29
C PHE A 140 0.43 40.68 -19.05
N ALA A 141 1.52 40.39 -18.34
CA ALA A 141 2.70 39.72 -18.87
C ALA A 141 3.33 38.79 -17.81
N PHE A 142 3.97 37.71 -18.26
CA PHE A 142 4.77 36.81 -17.41
C PHE A 142 6.25 36.98 -17.78
N SER A 143 7.07 37.36 -16.79
CA SER A 143 8.53 37.41 -16.88
C SER A 143 9.13 36.41 -15.88
N ILE A 144 9.01 35.13 -16.25
CA ILE A 144 9.40 33.98 -15.43
C ILE A 144 10.72 33.37 -15.92
N ARG A 145 11.48 32.76 -15.00
CA ARG A 145 12.74 32.04 -15.28
C ARG A 145 12.59 30.53 -15.19
N GLN A 146 11.66 30.06 -14.38
CA GLN A 146 11.40 28.64 -14.12
C GLN A 146 10.34 28.09 -15.07
N GLU A 147 10.38 26.77 -15.28
CA GLU A 147 9.29 26.03 -15.93
C GLU A 147 8.15 25.77 -14.94
N TYR A 148 6.90 25.83 -15.41
CA TYR A 148 5.70 25.62 -14.61
C TYR A 148 4.95 24.42 -15.16
N LEU A 149 5.11 23.27 -14.50
CA LEU A 149 4.52 22.01 -14.95
C LEU A 149 2.98 22.07 -14.91
N PRO A 150 2.28 21.47 -15.90
CA PRO A 150 0.83 21.35 -15.87
C PRO A 150 0.34 20.55 -14.65
N ARG A 151 -0.64 21.08 -13.92
CA ARG A 151 -1.31 20.36 -12.83
C ARG A 151 -2.30 19.35 -13.40
N GLU A 152 -2.18 18.08 -13.02
CA GLU A 152 -3.12 16.98 -13.37
C GLU A 152 -4.56 17.34 -12.99
N PHE A 153 -4.70 18.00 -11.84
CA PHE A 153 -5.94 18.39 -11.19
C PHE A 153 -5.65 19.61 -10.31
N CYS A 154 -6.44 20.67 -10.44
CA CYS A 154 -6.38 21.87 -9.61
C CYS A 154 -7.79 22.45 -9.49
N VAL A 155 -8.28 22.64 -8.28
CA VAL A 155 -9.66 23.04 -8.00
C VAL A 155 -9.68 24.43 -7.37
N GLN A 156 -10.55 25.28 -7.94
CA GLN A 156 -11.07 26.45 -7.27
C GLN A 156 -12.34 26.01 -6.56
N TYR A 157 -12.45 26.18 -5.24
CA TYR A 157 -13.64 25.74 -4.49
C TYR A 157 -14.15 26.79 -3.52
N ASN A 158 -15.32 27.36 -3.82
CA ASN A 158 -16.01 28.31 -2.94
C ASN A 158 -15.16 29.52 -2.51
N GLU A 159 -14.23 29.95 -3.37
CA GLU A 159 -13.30 31.07 -3.17
C GLU A 159 -13.44 32.10 -4.32
N THR A 160 -13.03 33.35 -4.10
CA THR A 160 -13.03 34.33 -5.21
C THR A 160 -11.95 33.98 -6.22
N ASP A 161 -12.07 34.45 -7.47
CA ASP A 161 -11.00 34.28 -8.45
C ASP A 161 -9.70 34.95 -7.99
N LEU A 162 -9.81 36.04 -7.22
CA LEU A 162 -8.66 36.78 -6.73
C LEU A 162 -7.93 36.00 -5.63
N ASP A 163 -8.67 35.44 -4.66
CA ASP A 163 -8.12 34.58 -3.61
C ASP A 163 -7.44 33.35 -4.23
N PHE A 164 -8.08 32.74 -5.24
CA PHE A 164 -7.53 31.60 -5.96
C PHE A 164 -6.23 31.96 -6.70
N VAL A 165 -6.18 33.12 -7.37
CA VAL A 165 -4.96 33.64 -8.00
C VAL A 165 -3.87 33.87 -6.95
N HIS A 166 -4.15 34.58 -5.85
CA HIS A 166 -3.14 34.84 -4.80
C HIS A 166 -2.62 33.57 -4.14
N ARG A 167 -3.51 32.59 -3.93
CA ARG A 167 -3.14 31.26 -3.42
C ARG A 167 -2.17 30.53 -4.36
N LEU A 168 -2.52 30.43 -5.65
CA LEU A 168 -1.66 29.79 -6.65
C LEU A 168 -0.31 30.52 -6.83
N LEU A 169 -0.30 31.85 -6.74
CA LEU A 169 0.92 32.65 -6.79
C LEU A 169 1.84 32.33 -5.60
N ALA A 170 1.31 32.31 -4.38
CA ALA A 170 2.06 32.00 -3.16
C ALA A 170 2.52 30.53 -3.09
N GLU A 171 1.73 29.58 -3.61
CA GLU A 171 2.11 28.17 -3.75
C GLU A 171 3.33 28.01 -4.70
N GLU A 172 3.34 28.72 -5.82
CA GLU A 172 4.35 28.54 -6.89
C GLU A 172 5.54 29.53 -6.82
N GLY A 173 5.56 30.44 -5.86
CA GLY A 173 6.60 31.46 -5.72
C GLY A 173 6.56 32.55 -6.78
N LEU A 174 5.37 32.87 -7.27
CA LEU A 174 5.13 33.99 -8.18
C LEU A 174 4.67 35.23 -7.39
N VAL A 175 5.12 36.39 -7.85
CA VAL A 175 4.67 37.70 -7.39
C VAL A 175 4.25 38.56 -8.57
N TYR A 176 3.49 39.62 -8.31
CA TYR A 176 3.16 40.62 -9.31
C TYR A 176 3.49 42.05 -8.88
N SER A 177 3.75 42.87 -9.88
CA SER A 177 3.88 44.32 -9.78
C SER A 177 3.16 44.98 -10.97
N PHE A 178 3.05 46.30 -10.95
CA PHE A 178 2.42 47.07 -12.03
C PHE A 178 3.44 47.95 -12.75
N ILE A 179 3.29 48.07 -14.06
CA ILE A 179 4.00 49.06 -14.88
C ILE A 179 2.98 50.09 -15.39
N PHE A 180 3.14 51.34 -14.98
CA PHE A 180 2.27 52.43 -15.43
C PHE A 180 2.82 53.10 -16.69
N THR A 181 1.99 53.19 -17.72
CA THR A 181 2.24 53.97 -18.94
C THR A 181 1.08 54.95 -19.16
N GLN A 182 1.15 55.77 -20.20
CA GLN A 182 0.07 56.72 -20.49
C GLN A 182 -1.23 55.97 -20.83
N LYS A 183 -2.30 56.18 -20.05
CA LYS A 183 -3.62 55.51 -20.18
C LYS A 183 -3.62 53.98 -20.01
N LYS A 184 -2.62 53.39 -19.33
CA LYS A 184 -2.55 51.92 -19.14
C LYS A 184 -1.74 51.53 -17.90
N HIS A 185 -2.19 50.49 -17.21
CA HIS A 185 -1.39 49.72 -16.26
C HIS A 185 -1.20 48.30 -16.80
N THR A 186 0.03 47.78 -16.77
CA THR A 186 0.32 46.39 -17.11
C THR A 186 0.63 45.61 -15.85
N LEU A 187 -0.06 44.48 -15.64
CA LEU A 187 0.19 43.53 -14.56
C LEU A 187 1.36 42.61 -14.92
N LEU A 188 2.50 42.73 -14.25
CA LEU A 188 3.70 41.94 -14.51
C LEU A 188 3.85 40.85 -13.44
N PHE A 189 3.70 39.59 -13.83
CA PHE A 189 4.03 38.43 -13.00
C PHE A 189 5.50 38.03 -13.15
N THR A 190 6.16 37.65 -12.05
CA THR A 190 7.53 37.14 -12.06
C THR A 190 7.81 36.19 -10.90
N ASP A 191 8.82 35.34 -11.08
CA ASP A 191 9.35 34.37 -10.11
C ASP A 191 10.75 34.76 -9.59
N SER A 192 11.23 35.96 -9.94
CA SER A 192 12.59 36.40 -9.62
C SER A 192 12.71 37.91 -9.49
N SER A 193 13.28 38.38 -8.37
CA SER A 193 13.58 39.81 -8.14
C SER A 193 14.48 40.43 -9.21
N ALA A 194 15.29 39.61 -9.89
CA ALA A 194 16.16 40.04 -10.97
C ALA A 194 15.38 40.53 -12.21
N ASN A 195 14.17 40.00 -12.44
CA ASN A 195 13.29 40.39 -13.57
C ASN A 195 12.42 41.61 -13.27
N LEU A 196 12.30 42.02 -11.99
CA LEU A 196 11.60 43.25 -11.62
C LEU A 196 12.28 44.49 -12.23
N PRO A 197 11.54 45.57 -12.53
CA PRO A 197 12.10 46.80 -13.07
C PRO A 197 12.98 47.55 -12.06
N SER A 198 13.75 48.52 -12.56
CA SER A 198 14.51 49.48 -11.75
C SER A 198 14.11 50.91 -12.08
N LEU A 199 14.23 51.83 -11.12
CA LEU A 199 14.16 53.27 -11.39
C LEU A 199 15.35 53.71 -12.27
N SER A 200 15.12 54.69 -13.13
CA SER A 200 16.13 55.18 -14.10
C SER A 200 17.17 56.13 -13.50
N LEU A 201 16.94 56.61 -12.28
CA LEU A 201 17.80 57.54 -11.56
C LEU A 201 18.08 56.99 -10.16
N SER A 202 19.31 57.15 -9.67
CA SER A 202 19.66 56.87 -8.28
C SER A 202 18.94 57.83 -7.33
N VAL A 203 18.67 57.37 -6.11
CA VAL A 203 17.94 58.13 -5.10
C VAL A 203 18.91 58.60 -4.01
N PRO A 204 19.15 59.90 -3.85
CA PRO A 204 20.08 60.40 -2.83
C PRO A 204 19.46 60.35 -1.44
N TYR A 205 20.27 60.02 -0.44
CA TYR A 205 19.98 60.22 0.97
C TYR A 205 20.50 61.58 1.45
N ASN A 206 19.69 62.30 2.23
CA ASN A 206 20.15 63.52 2.90
C ASN A 206 19.39 63.74 4.23
N SER A 207 20.04 63.40 5.35
CA SER A 207 19.54 63.64 6.71
C SER A 207 19.79 65.04 7.25
N LEU A 208 20.55 65.88 6.53
CA LEU A 208 20.98 67.21 6.98
C LEU A 208 20.24 68.35 6.27
N ALA A 209 19.30 68.03 5.37
CA ALA A 209 18.50 69.00 4.63
C ALA A 209 17.49 69.73 5.53
N GLY A 210 17.94 70.81 6.18
CA GLY A 210 17.09 71.82 6.79
C GLY A 210 16.80 72.95 5.79
N GLY A 211 15.61 72.94 5.18
CA GLY A 211 15.17 73.98 4.23
C GLY A 211 14.63 73.40 2.92
N HIS A 212 14.55 74.26 1.90
CA HIS A 212 14.11 73.87 0.55
C HIS A 212 15.30 73.27 -0.21
N ALA A 213 15.20 72.01 -0.62
CA ALA A 213 16.14 71.39 -1.56
C ALA A 213 15.54 71.41 -2.97
N ASP A 214 16.39 71.62 -3.99
CA ASP A 214 15.95 71.61 -5.39
C ASP A 214 15.77 70.19 -5.95
N GLU A 215 16.49 69.21 -5.40
CA GLU A 215 16.37 67.79 -5.72
C GLU A 215 15.62 67.00 -4.65
N SER A 216 15.03 65.87 -5.05
CA SER A 216 14.27 64.97 -4.18
C SER A 216 15.17 63.96 -3.49
N TYR A 217 14.89 63.64 -2.22
CA TYR A 217 15.79 62.81 -1.40
C TYR A 217 15.05 61.97 -0.36
N ILE A 218 15.72 60.91 0.10
CA ILE A 218 15.33 60.15 1.29
C ILE A 218 15.88 60.89 2.51
N ARG A 219 14.99 61.34 3.40
CA ARG A 219 15.32 62.18 4.57
C ARG A 219 15.61 61.37 5.85
N SER A 220 15.19 60.11 5.87
CA SER A 220 15.30 59.22 7.03
C SER A 220 15.30 57.76 6.57
N LEU A 221 16.15 56.94 7.20
CA LEU A 221 16.25 55.50 7.00
C LEU A 221 16.43 54.78 8.34
N HIS A 222 15.85 53.59 8.45
CA HIS A 222 15.94 52.69 9.59
C HIS A 222 16.09 51.25 9.07
N ARG A 223 17.22 50.58 9.38
CA ARG A 223 17.46 49.18 9.02
C ARG A 223 17.11 48.27 10.19
N SER A 224 16.37 47.20 9.90
CA SER A 224 16.06 46.13 10.86
C SER A 224 16.45 44.78 10.28
N THR A 225 17.13 43.97 11.09
CA THR A 225 17.38 42.54 10.82
C THR A 225 16.76 41.74 11.96
N THR A 226 16.20 40.57 11.66
CA THR A 226 15.48 39.72 12.63
C THR A 226 15.79 38.26 12.34
N SER A 227 16.06 37.47 13.39
CA SER A 227 16.21 36.02 13.25
C SER A 227 14.92 35.41 12.71
N GLN A 228 15.03 34.61 11.67
CA GLN A 228 13.95 33.83 11.08
C GLN A 228 14.41 32.38 10.90
N GLU A 229 13.57 31.51 10.37
CA GLU A 229 13.89 30.13 10.04
C GLU A 229 15.16 30.04 9.18
N SER A 230 16.05 29.11 9.52
CA SER A 230 17.33 28.88 8.82
C SER A 230 17.20 27.88 7.68
N HIS A 231 16.20 27.01 7.73
CA HIS A 231 15.92 26.00 6.72
C HIS A 231 14.45 25.58 6.76
N ALA A 232 13.96 25.10 5.61
CA ALA A 232 12.61 24.56 5.47
C ALA A 232 12.67 23.16 4.85
N ILE A 233 12.10 22.18 5.55
CA ILE A 233 11.97 20.80 5.10
C ILE A 233 10.51 20.52 4.78
N LEU A 234 10.22 20.22 3.52
CA LEU A 234 8.89 19.79 3.08
C LEU A 234 8.91 18.30 2.73
N LYS A 235 7.83 17.60 3.05
CA LYS A 235 7.62 16.19 2.74
C LYS A 235 6.23 15.91 2.17
N ASP A 236 6.09 14.93 1.28
CA ASP A 236 4.79 14.39 0.85
C ASP A 236 4.87 12.86 0.64
N ARG A 237 3.82 12.24 0.10
CA ARG A 237 3.75 10.81 -0.25
C ARG A 237 3.00 10.59 -1.56
N PHE A 238 3.73 10.14 -2.59
CA PHE A 238 3.11 9.70 -3.84
C PHE A 238 2.83 8.19 -3.86
N PHE A 239 1.58 7.79 -4.15
CA PHE A 239 1.16 6.39 -4.05
C PHE A 239 1.80 5.45 -5.09
N LYS A 240 2.26 5.97 -6.25
CA LYS A 240 3.00 5.17 -7.25
C LYS A 240 4.45 4.88 -6.83
N GLN A 241 5.00 5.62 -5.86
CA GLN A 241 6.35 5.44 -5.33
C GLN A 241 6.32 5.41 -3.79
N PRO A 242 5.59 4.48 -3.16
CA PRO A 242 5.21 4.57 -1.74
C PRO A 242 6.37 4.38 -0.75
N LYS A 243 7.53 3.89 -1.22
CA LYS A 243 8.77 3.78 -0.44
C LYS A 243 9.67 5.04 -0.52
N TYR A 244 9.45 5.90 -1.52
CA TYR A 244 10.24 7.11 -1.68
C TYR A 244 9.73 8.19 -0.72
N SER A 245 10.65 8.88 -0.05
CA SER A 245 10.31 9.77 1.06
C SER A 245 9.75 11.13 0.63
N PHE A 246 10.00 11.55 -0.62
CA PHE A 246 9.64 12.88 -1.15
C PHE A 246 9.96 13.99 -0.14
N LEU A 247 11.19 14.01 0.39
CA LEU A 247 11.65 14.97 1.41
C LEU A 247 12.67 15.90 0.77
N HIS A 248 12.39 17.20 0.78
CA HIS A 248 13.27 18.23 0.24
C HIS A 248 13.54 19.31 1.28
N GLU A 249 14.82 19.66 1.41
CA GLU A 249 15.32 20.71 2.29
C GLU A 249 15.72 21.93 1.45
N SER A 250 15.43 23.12 1.95
CA SER A 250 16.03 24.36 1.48
C SER A 250 16.74 25.04 2.66
N ILE A 251 17.96 25.54 2.44
CA ILE A 251 18.80 26.17 3.46
C ILE A 251 18.97 27.64 3.12
N ALA A 252 18.88 28.51 4.12
CA ALA A 252 18.89 29.96 3.93
C ALA A 252 20.29 30.51 3.67
N PRO A 253 20.46 31.45 2.72
CA PRO A 253 21.63 32.30 2.64
C PRO A 253 21.58 33.41 3.71
N ASP A 254 22.71 34.08 3.90
CA ASP A 254 22.86 35.28 4.73
C ASP A 254 22.33 35.10 6.17
N THR A 255 22.79 34.05 6.87
CA THR A 255 22.37 33.67 8.23
C THR A 255 23.38 33.94 9.34
N ASP A 256 24.54 34.55 9.06
CA ASP A 256 25.66 34.69 10.02
C ASP A 256 25.30 35.42 11.34
N TYR A 257 24.20 36.18 11.36
CA TYR A 257 23.67 36.87 12.54
C TYR A 257 22.75 36.01 13.43
N GLN A 258 22.49 34.75 13.06
CA GLN A 258 21.56 33.85 13.76
C GLN A 258 22.12 32.42 13.85
N ARG A 259 21.43 31.56 14.60
CA ARG A 259 21.69 30.11 14.59
C ARG A 259 21.17 29.47 13.30
N ASN A 260 21.73 28.32 12.96
CA ASN A 260 21.38 27.52 11.79
C ASN A 260 20.36 26.41 12.07
N ASP A 261 19.84 26.27 13.30
CA ASP A 261 18.95 25.19 13.74
C ASP A 261 17.47 25.60 13.92
N TYR A 262 17.05 26.73 13.35
CA TYR A 262 15.64 27.15 13.33
C TYR A 262 14.91 26.50 12.14
N GLU A 263 14.41 25.28 12.35
CA GLU A 263 13.71 24.46 11.35
C GLU A 263 12.24 24.89 11.14
N TYR A 264 11.80 24.94 9.88
CA TYR A 264 10.40 24.76 9.49
C TYR A 264 10.21 23.35 8.91
N PHE A 265 9.26 22.56 9.44
CA PHE A 265 8.91 21.25 8.89
C PHE A 265 7.41 21.15 8.56
N ASP A 266 7.08 20.58 7.40
CA ASP A 266 5.71 20.29 7.00
C ASP A 266 5.64 18.99 6.16
N ALA A 267 4.69 18.11 6.49
CA ALA A 267 4.50 16.81 5.85
C ALA A 267 3.36 16.80 4.81
N ILE A 268 2.87 17.97 4.42
CA ILE A 268 1.86 18.17 3.37
C ILE A 268 2.45 19.07 2.26
N GLY A 269 3.57 18.63 1.68
CA GLY A 269 4.37 19.42 0.73
C GLY A 269 3.68 19.76 -0.60
N ARG A 270 2.67 18.99 -1.01
CA ARG A 270 1.88 19.12 -2.26
C ARG A 270 2.63 18.87 -3.57
N PHE A 271 3.63 17.99 -3.56
CA PHE A 271 4.38 17.60 -4.75
C PHE A 271 4.44 16.07 -4.96
N LYS A 272 4.56 15.66 -6.24
CA LYS A 272 4.64 14.26 -6.69
C LYS A 272 5.99 13.91 -7.35
N SER A 273 6.94 14.85 -7.33
CA SER A 273 8.21 14.78 -8.08
C SER A 273 9.23 15.78 -7.53
N ASP A 274 10.51 15.41 -7.54
CA ASP A 274 11.61 16.16 -6.93
C ASP A 274 11.71 17.63 -7.39
N PRO A 275 11.58 17.98 -8.69
CA PRO A 275 11.70 19.39 -9.11
C PRO A 275 10.63 20.31 -8.51
N CYS A 276 9.44 19.78 -8.21
CA CYS A 276 8.39 20.53 -7.51
C CYS A 276 8.68 20.62 -6.01
N GLY A 277 9.25 19.57 -5.41
CA GLY A 277 9.63 19.55 -4.00
C GLY A 277 10.73 20.55 -3.67
N GLU A 278 11.80 20.59 -4.46
CA GLU A 278 12.89 21.57 -4.35
C GLU A 278 12.37 23.02 -4.54
N LYS A 279 11.47 23.23 -5.51
CA LYS A 279 10.84 24.53 -5.74
C LYS A 279 10.01 24.97 -4.54
N PHE A 280 9.10 24.12 -4.05
CA PHE A 280 8.17 24.49 -2.98
C PHE A 280 8.88 24.67 -1.62
N SER A 281 9.91 23.87 -1.30
CA SER A 281 10.70 24.07 -0.08
C SER A 281 11.47 25.40 -0.11
N LYS A 282 12.04 25.75 -1.27
CA LYS A 282 12.68 27.05 -1.49
C LYS A 282 11.69 28.22 -1.37
N VAL A 283 10.56 28.17 -2.06
CA VAL A 283 9.52 29.21 -2.01
C VAL A 283 9.00 29.41 -0.59
N ARG A 284 8.79 28.31 0.16
CA ARG A 284 8.41 28.38 1.58
C ARG A 284 9.45 29.14 2.40
N LEU A 285 10.74 28.84 2.23
CA LEU A 285 11.81 29.51 2.96
C LEU A 285 11.96 30.98 2.58
N GLU A 286 11.84 31.31 1.28
CA GLU A 286 11.84 32.69 0.79
C GLU A 286 10.66 33.49 1.39
N TYR A 287 9.47 32.90 1.53
CA TYR A 287 8.33 33.51 2.22
C TYR A 287 8.60 33.77 3.71
N LEU A 288 9.11 32.78 4.44
CA LEU A 288 9.42 32.89 5.87
C LEU A 288 10.45 34.01 6.11
N ARG A 289 11.46 34.10 5.24
CA ARG A 289 12.56 35.07 5.35
C ARG A 289 12.35 36.38 4.58
N ARG A 290 11.19 36.61 3.94
CA ARG A 290 10.94 37.76 3.03
C ARG A 290 11.17 39.16 3.63
N GLU A 291 11.18 39.25 4.96
CA GLU A 291 11.46 40.48 5.72
C GLU A 291 12.56 40.31 6.78
N ALA A 292 13.38 39.25 6.70
CA ALA A 292 14.46 38.97 7.66
C ALA A 292 15.51 40.09 7.74
N SER A 293 15.74 40.82 6.64
CA SER A 293 16.44 42.12 6.66
C SER A 293 15.73 43.11 5.75
N LYS A 294 15.37 44.27 6.30
CA LYS A 294 14.64 45.34 5.58
C LYS A 294 15.09 46.72 6.04
N ILE A 295 14.87 47.71 5.18
CA ILE A 295 14.92 49.14 5.51
C ILE A 295 13.52 49.74 5.46
N GLN A 296 13.26 50.68 6.35
CA GLN A 296 12.11 51.56 6.33
C GLN A 296 12.63 52.99 6.13
N GLY A 297 11.97 53.79 5.29
CA GLY A 297 12.45 55.13 4.97
C GLY A 297 11.33 56.13 4.73
N LYS A 298 11.69 57.41 4.81
CA LYS A 298 10.80 58.54 4.50
C LYS A 298 11.42 59.39 3.40
N SER A 299 10.66 59.75 2.37
CA SER A 299 11.16 60.58 1.25
C SER A 299 10.12 61.56 0.71
N ASP A 300 10.54 62.44 -0.20
CA ASP A 300 9.67 63.23 -1.08
C ASP A 300 9.80 62.79 -2.56
N VAL A 301 10.43 61.63 -2.79
CA VAL A 301 10.80 61.08 -4.10
C VAL A 301 9.56 60.50 -4.76
N ALA A 302 9.04 61.18 -5.78
CA ALA A 302 7.73 60.87 -6.35
C ALA A 302 7.66 59.55 -7.12
N ASN A 303 8.77 59.11 -7.73
CA ASN A 303 8.81 57.91 -8.56
C ASN A 303 9.10 56.61 -7.78
N LEU A 304 9.18 56.62 -6.44
CA LEU A 304 9.21 55.37 -5.67
C LEU A 304 7.91 54.60 -5.94
N GLN A 305 8.04 53.29 -6.17
CA GLN A 305 6.94 52.40 -6.53
C GLN A 305 7.23 50.98 -6.08
N ALA A 306 6.24 50.29 -5.53
CA ALA A 306 6.42 48.91 -5.10
C ALA A 306 6.68 47.97 -6.30
N GLY A 307 7.56 46.99 -6.10
CA GLY A 307 8.05 46.11 -7.16
C GLY A 307 9.15 46.72 -8.03
N TYR A 308 9.64 47.93 -7.75
CA TYR A 308 10.80 48.52 -8.41
C TYR A 308 12.05 48.45 -7.52
N LYS A 309 13.20 48.26 -8.17
CA LYS A 309 14.51 48.42 -7.55
C LYS A 309 14.99 49.88 -7.67
N PHE A 310 15.72 50.37 -6.68
CA PHE A 310 16.39 51.67 -6.75
C PHE A 310 17.80 51.59 -6.16
N ASP A 311 18.70 52.42 -6.68
CA ASP A 311 20.06 52.54 -6.18
C ASP A 311 20.12 53.68 -5.17
N LEU A 312 20.39 53.37 -3.90
CA LEU A 312 20.57 54.37 -2.84
C LEU A 312 21.97 54.96 -2.91
N THR A 313 22.10 56.28 -2.81
CA THR A 313 23.38 56.99 -2.82
C THR A 313 23.47 58.04 -1.72
N ALA A 314 24.68 58.55 -1.47
CA ALA A 314 24.97 59.62 -0.50
C ALA A 314 24.63 59.30 0.99
N HIS A 315 24.37 58.04 1.34
CA HIS A 315 24.31 57.64 2.75
C HIS A 315 25.72 57.63 3.36
N LEU A 316 25.85 58.03 4.63
CA LEU A 316 27.15 58.14 5.32
C LEU A 316 27.77 56.78 5.66
N ASP A 317 26.92 55.78 5.89
CA ASP A 317 27.31 54.37 5.96
C ASP A 317 27.19 53.75 4.56
N ASN A 318 28.31 53.21 4.06
CA ASN A 318 28.42 52.66 2.71
C ASN A 318 27.63 51.37 2.50
N ASP A 319 27.31 50.60 3.56
CA ASP A 319 26.53 49.37 3.44
C ASP A 319 25.10 49.64 2.95
N PHE A 320 24.61 50.86 3.13
CA PHE A 320 23.32 51.31 2.61
C PHE A 320 23.39 51.71 1.14
N ASN A 321 24.54 52.17 0.63
CA ASN A 321 24.76 52.67 -0.73
C ASN A 321 24.80 51.53 -1.77
N THR A 322 23.69 50.80 -1.85
CA THR A 322 23.46 49.62 -2.67
C THR A 322 22.05 49.66 -3.28
N GLN A 323 21.69 48.62 -4.02
CA GLN A 323 20.41 48.49 -4.70
C GLN A 323 19.39 47.77 -3.83
N TRP A 324 18.25 48.39 -3.61
CA TRP A 324 17.15 47.91 -2.77
C TRP A 324 15.89 47.67 -3.59
N LEU A 325 15.08 46.67 -3.24
CA LEU A 325 13.78 46.37 -3.84
C LEU A 325 12.66 46.94 -2.95
N LEU A 326 11.83 47.84 -3.49
CA LEU A 326 10.68 48.40 -2.78
C LEU A 326 9.56 47.36 -2.65
N VAL A 327 9.21 46.99 -1.42
CA VAL A 327 8.16 46.03 -1.08
C VAL A 327 6.83 46.71 -0.85
N SER A 328 6.84 47.91 -0.27
CA SER A 328 5.66 48.78 -0.13
C SER A 328 6.03 50.27 -0.08
N VAL A 329 5.12 51.12 -0.53
CA VAL A 329 5.22 52.58 -0.49
C VAL A 329 3.85 53.17 -0.16
N HIS A 330 3.79 53.98 0.90
CA HIS A 330 2.63 54.76 1.27
C HIS A 330 2.84 56.22 0.82
N HIS A 331 1.93 56.75 0.01
CA HIS A 331 2.00 58.05 -0.62
C HIS A 331 0.96 59.01 -0.05
N LEU A 332 1.41 60.21 0.33
CA LEU A 332 0.54 61.32 0.76
C LEU A 332 0.86 62.56 -0.08
N GLY A 333 -0.17 63.13 -0.72
CA GLY A 333 -0.07 64.41 -1.42
C GLY A 333 -1.25 65.32 -1.09
N GLU A 334 -0.95 66.58 -0.73
CA GLU A 334 -1.97 67.58 -0.40
C GLU A 334 -1.82 68.79 -1.32
N GLN A 335 -2.93 69.22 -1.92
CA GLN A 335 -3.01 70.37 -2.84
C GLN A 335 -4.20 71.27 -2.43
N PRO A 336 -4.15 71.91 -1.25
CA PRO A 336 -5.23 72.79 -0.78
C PRO A 336 -5.46 73.99 -1.72
N GLN A 337 -4.42 74.42 -2.44
CA GLN A 337 -4.47 75.54 -3.40
C GLN A 337 -5.39 75.26 -4.61
N ALA A 338 -5.75 74.00 -4.88
CA ALA A 338 -6.72 73.65 -5.93
C ALA A 338 -8.14 74.19 -5.68
N LEU A 339 -8.46 74.58 -4.44
CA LEU A 339 -9.76 75.17 -4.07
C LEU A 339 -9.87 76.67 -4.35
N GLU A 340 -8.84 77.29 -4.96
CA GLU A 340 -8.79 78.71 -5.34
C GLU A 340 -9.16 79.64 -4.16
N GLU A 341 -10.29 80.35 -4.25
CA GLU A 341 -10.77 81.31 -3.25
C GLU A 341 -11.13 80.65 -1.90
N ALA A 342 -11.33 79.33 -1.88
CA ALA A 342 -11.58 78.55 -0.67
C ALA A 342 -10.31 77.84 -0.12
N ALA A 343 -9.13 78.11 -0.69
CA ALA A 343 -7.88 77.53 -0.23
C ALA A 343 -7.36 78.19 1.07
N GLY A 344 -6.80 77.38 1.96
CA GLY A 344 -5.97 77.86 3.07
C GLY A 344 -4.56 78.26 2.60
N ALA A 345 -3.80 78.95 3.46
CA ALA A 345 -2.44 79.43 3.16
C ALA A 345 -1.36 78.32 3.07
N ASN A 346 -1.75 77.04 3.08
CA ASN A 346 -0.83 75.91 3.04
C ASN A 346 -0.28 75.69 1.61
N PRO A 347 1.00 75.30 1.45
CA PRO A 347 1.57 74.95 0.14
C PRO A 347 1.08 73.57 -0.34
N THR A 348 1.25 73.29 -1.64
CA THR A 348 1.15 71.91 -2.16
C THR A 348 2.33 71.09 -1.64
N THR A 349 2.08 69.92 -1.08
CA THR A 349 3.08 69.04 -0.46
C THR A 349 2.98 67.61 -0.99
N TYR A 350 4.09 66.89 -0.95
CA TYR A 350 4.14 65.46 -1.22
C TYR A 350 5.19 64.78 -0.34
N SER A 351 4.85 63.61 0.19
CA SER A 351 5.76 62.74 0.93
C SER A 351 5.37 61.28 0.76
N ASN A 352 6.32 60.38 1.02
CA ASN A 352 6.05 58.97 1.22
C ASN A 352 6.85 58.38 2.38
N ASP A 353 6.34 57.24 2.84
CA ASP A 353 6.98 56.28 3.71
C ASP A 353 7.10 54.96 2.93
N PHE A 354 8.23 54.26 3.01
CA PHE A 354 8.46 53.03 2.23
C PHE A 354 9.16 51.93 3.01
N VAL A 355 8.99 50.69 2.55
CA VAL A 355 9.72 49.50 3.01
C VAL A 355 10.46 48.90 1.82
N ALA A 356 11.74 48.57 2.00
CA ALA A 356 12.55 47.91 0.98
C ALA A 356 13.44 46.80 1.55
N ILE A 357 13.79 45.83 0.72
CA ILE A 357 14.65 44.68 1.07
C ILE A 357 15.87 44.61 0.13
N PRO A 358 16.94 43.87 0.48
CA PRO A 358 18.09 43.69 -0.42
C PRO A 358 17.67 43.08 -1.75
N LYS A 359 18.18 43.62 -2.88
CA LYS A 359 17.69 43.26 -4.23
C LYS A 359 17.71 41.78 -4.61
N HIS A 360 18.59 40.98 -4.00
CA HIS A 360 18.79 39.57 -4.34
C HIS A 360 17.78 38.64 -3.65
N ILE A 361 17.05 39.15 -2.65
CA ILE A 361 15.96 38.42 -2.00
C ILE A 361 14.75 38.42 -2.92
N ASN A 362 14.24 37.23 -3.22
CA ASN A 362 12.91 37.07 -3.80
C ASN A 362 11.89 37.29 -2.67
N TRP A 363 11.17 38.40 -2.70
CA TRP A 363 9.99 38.57 -1.85
C TRP A 363 8.90 37.59 -2.32
N GLN A 364 8.16 37.00 -1.38
CA GLN A 364 7.09 36.05 -1.69
C GLN A 364 5.78 36.46 -1.02
N GLY A 365 4.66 36.24 -1.72
CA GLY A 365 3.32 36.49 -1.19
C GLY A 365 2.97 35.58 -0.02
N GLN A 366 1.98 35.97 0.79
CA GLN A 366 1.56 35.16 1.93
C GLN A 366 0.78 33.91 1.45
N PRO A 367 1.20 32.68 1.84
CA PRO A 367 0.41 31.48 1.61
C PRO A 367 -0.95 31.60 2.29
N THR A 368 -2.01 31.66 1.51
CA THR A 368 -3.39 31.57 1.99
C THR A 368 -3.75 30.10 2.21
N THR A 369 -4.55 29.82 3.23
CA THR A 369 -5.08 28.47 3.44
C THR A 369 -6.02 28.12 2.29
N LYS A 370 -5.78 26.98 1.64
CA LYS A 370 -6.75 26.40 0.69
C LYS A 370 -8.14 26.31 1.31
N PRO A 371 -9.22 26.49 0.51
CA PRO A 371 -10.56 26.12 0.94
C PRO A 371 -10.59 24.67 1.42
N ILE A 372 -11.19 24.44 2.59
CA ILE A 372 -11.23 23.12 3.22
C ILE A 372 -12.59 22.47 2.91
N MET A 373 -12.54 21.28 2.33
CA MET A 373 -13.69 20.39 2.18
C MET A 373 -14.12 19.89 3.57
N SER A 374 -15.21 20.43 4.09
CA SER A 374 -15.68 20.17 5.47
C SER A 374 -16.20 18.76 5.73
N GLY A 375 -16.32 17.94 4.69
CA GLY A 375 -16.82 16.57 4.76
C GLY A 375 -16.84 15.90 3.38
N PRO A 376 -17.28 14.64 3.30
CA PRO A 376 -17.42 13.93 2.04
C PRO A 376 -18.51 14.55 1.16
N LEU A 377 -18.33 14.42 -0.16
CA LEU A 377 -19.34 14.76 -1.16
C LEU A 377 -19.82 13.52 -1.91
N ILE A 378 -21.04 13.59 -2.42
CA ILE A 378 -21.54 12.65 -3.42
C ILE A 378 -21.01 13.05 -4.81
N ALA A 379 -20.59 12.07 -5.60
CA ALA A 379 -20.24 12.22 -7.00
C ALA A 379 -20.75 11.02 -7.82
N THR A 380 -20.93 11.20 -9.12
CA THR A 380 -21.34 10.12 -10.04
C THR A 380 -20.13 9.63 -10.81
N VAL A 381 -19.91 8.31 -10.90
CA VAL A 381 -18.81 7.73 -11.67
C VAL A 381 -19.06 7.91 -13.17
N VAL A 382 -18.04 8.34 -13.91
CA VAL A 382 -18.14 8.67 -15.34
C VAL A 382 -17.00 8.03 -16.15
N GLY A 383 -17.23 7.90 -17.45
CA GLY A 383 -16.30 7.34 -18.43
C GLY A 383 -16.77 7.63 -19.86
N PRO A 384 -16.09 7.06 -20.87
CA PRO A 384 -16.43 7.24 -22.28
C PRO A 384 -17.83 6.73 -22.62
N GLU A 385 -18.38 7.24 -23.73
CA GLU A 385 -19.70 6.81 -24.22
C GLU A 385 -19.72 5.30 -24.51
N ASN A 386 -20.75 4.61 -24.00
CA ASN A 386 -20.95 3.16 -24.08
C ASN A 386 -19.97 2.30 -23.26
N GLU A 387 -19.15 2.88 -22.38
CA GLU A 387 -18.32 2.12 -21.44
C GLU A 387 -19.05 1.88 -20.11
N GLU A 388 -19.08 0.63 -19.63
CA GLU A 388 -19.67 0.28 -18.33
C GLU A 388 -18.64 0.41 -17.19
N ILE A 389 -17.35 0.15 -17.47
CA ILE A 389 -16.28 0.08 -16.46
C ILE A 389 -15.05 0.83 -16.96
N TYR A 390 -14.89 2.08 -16.52
CA TYR A 390 -13.75 2.91 -16.90
C TYR A 390 -12.77 3.09 -15.73
N CYS A 391 -11.69 2.30 -15.72
CA CYS A 391 -10.65 2.35 -14.70
C CYS A 391 -9.22 2.26 -15.26
N ASP A 392 -8.24 2.62 -14.44
CA ASP A 392 -6.80 2.50 -14.75
C ASP A 392 -6.12 1.29 -14.09
N GLU A 393 -4.80 1.18 -14.27
CA GLU A 393 -3.94 0.10 -13.73
C GLU A 393 -3.99 -0.05 -12.18
N TYR A 394 -4.52 0.93 -11.45
CA TYR A 394 -4.68 0.89 -9.99
C TYR A 394 -6.14 0.80 -9.53
N GLY A 395 -7.08 0.51 -10.45
CA GLY A 395 -8.52 0.47 -10.14
C GLY A 395 -9.11 1.85 -9.82
N ARG A 396 -8.45 2.94 -10.23
CA ARG A 396 -8.99 4.31 -10.07
C ARG A 396 -10.10 4.54 -11.07
N VAL A 397 -11.10 5.33 -10.71
CA VAL A 397 -12.20 5.76 -11.60
C VAL A 397 -12.21 7.29 -11.73
N LYS A 398 -13.02 7.82 -12.65
CA LYS A 398 -13.32 9.25 -12.75
C LYS A 398 -14.74 9.53 -12.27
N VAL A 399 -15.00 10.76 -11.84
CA VAL A 399 -16.32 11.16 -11.32
C VAL A 399 -16.71 12.55 -11.84
N GLN A 400 -18.01 12.81 -11.90
CA GLN A 400 -18.57 14.14 -12.00
C GLN A 400 -19.03 14.61 -10.63
N PHE A 401 -18.53 15.76 -10.18
CA PHE A 401 -19.01 16.43 -8.96
C PHE A 401 -20.24 17.30 -9.27
N PRO A 402 -21.26 17.34 -8.40
CA PRO A 402 -22.50 18.06 -8.65
C PRO A 402 -22.35 19.60 -8.67
N TRP A 403 -21.22 20.12 -8.17
CA TRP A 403 -20.88 21.54 -8.22
C TRP A 403 -20.08 21.94 -9.47
N ASP A 404 -19.51 20.99 -10.22
CA ASP A 404 -18.76 21.31 -11.43
C ASP A 404 -19.69 21.51 -12.63
N ARG A 405 -20.14 22.75 -12.80
CA ARG A 405 -20.98 23.20 -13.91
C ARG A 405 -20.26 23.29 -15.27
N TYR A 406 -18.97 22.97 -15.34
CA TYR A 406 -18.18 22.99 -16.58
C TYR A 406 -17.92 21.59 -17.15
N SER A 407 -18.15 20.53 -16.35
CA SER A 407 -18.09 19.14 -16.78
C SER A 407 -19.29 18.73 -17.65
N THR A 408 -19.02 17.92 -18.67
CA THR A 408 -19.98 17.28 -19.58
C THR A 408 -20.48 15.91 -19.11
N GLY A 409 -19.98 15.39 -17.99
CA GLY A 409 -20.34 14.06 -17.46
C GLY A 409 -19.61 12.89 -18.13
N ASP A 410 -18.47 13.15 -18.78
CA ASP A 410 -17.66 12.19 -19.54
C ASP A 410 -16.29 11.91 -18.88
N GLU A 411 -15.38 11.22 -19.57
CA GLU A 411 -14.03 10.91 -19.10
C GLU A 411 -13.12 12.14 -18.88
N HIS A 412 -13.55 13.36 -19.21
CA HIS A 412 -12.80 14.60 -18.97
C HIS A 412 -13.28 15.35 -17.71
N SER A 413 -14.22 14.79 -16.94
CA SER A 413 -14.81 15.43 -15.76
C SER A 413 -13.91 15.50 -14.51
N SER A 414 -12.93 14.60 -14.38
CA SER A 414 -12.01 14.61 -13.22
C SER A 414 -10.65 14.00 -13.51
N CYS A 415 -9.76 14.08 -12.52
CA CYS A 415 -8.58 13.21 -12.44
C CYS A 415 -8.96 11.77 -12.07
N TRP A 416 -7.98 10.88 -12.08
CA TRP A 416 -8.14 9.50 -11.65
C TRP A 416 -8.14 9.37 -10.12
N ILE A 417 -9.30 9.05 -9.55
CA ILE A 417 -9.58 9.00 -8.11
C ILE A 417 -9.46 7.57 -7.60
N ARG A 418 -8.69 7.36 -6.52
CA ARG A 418 -8.55 6.05 -5.88
C ARG A 418 -9.83 5.65 -5.16
N VAL A 419 -10.15 4.37 -5.23
CA VAL A 419 -11.27 3.74 -4.53
C VAL A 419 -10.73 3.01 -3.30
N ALA A 420 -11.33 3.24 -2.14
CA ALA A 420 -11.08 2.45 -0.94
C ALA A 420 -11.76 1.08 -1.10
N GLU A 421 -10.99 0.03 -0.84
CA GLU A 421 -11.46 -1.36 -0.86
C GLU A 421 -11.58 -1.88 0.58
N GLY A 422 -12.56 -2.75 0.83
CA GLY A 422 -12.83 -3.31 2.17
C GLY A 422 -11.70 -4.14 2.76
N TRP A 423 -10.80 -4.67 1.92
CA TRP A 423 -9.53 -5.29 2.30
C TRP A 423 -8.56 -5.22 1.12
N ALA A 424 -7.28 -4.94 1.36
CA ALA A 424 -6.22 -5.01 0.34
C ALA A 424 -6.06 -6.45 -0.19
N GLY A 425 -6.76 -6.76 -1.28
CA GLY A 425 -6.92 -8.10 -1.84
C GLY A 425 -8.32 -8.32 -2.42
N MET A 426 -9.32 -7.60 -1.89
CA MET A 426 -10.61 -7.42 -2.55
C MET A 426 -10.50 -6.30 -3.60
N MET A 427 -11.23 -6.44 -4.71
CA MET A 427 -11.32 -5.45 -5.77
C MET A 427 -12.73 -5.48 -6.34
N ALA A 428 -13.44 -4.35 -6.30
CA ALA A 428 -14.79 -4.25 -6.84
C ALA A 428 -14.95 -2.89 -7.53
N ILE A 429 -14.48 -2.73 -8.76
CA ILE A 429 -14.44 -1.41 -9.42
C ILE A 429 -15.86 -0.78 -9.54
N PRO A 430 -16.07 0.50 -9.15
CA PRO A 430 -17.32 1.21 -9.41
C PRO A 430 -17.61 1.32 -10.92
N ARG A 431 -18.86 1.07 -11.34
CA ARG A 431 -19.29 1.21 -12.74
C ARG A 431 -19.68 2.64 -13.07
N VAL A 432 -19.64 3.00 -14.35
CA VAL A 432 -20.19 4.27 -14.85
C VAL A 432 -21.66 4.39 -14.46
N GLY A 433 -22.06 5.56 -13.97
CA GLY A 433 -23.39 5.82 -13.40
C GLY A 433 -23.58 5.43 -11.93
N HIS A 434 -22.61 4.80 -11.26
CA HIS A 434 -22.70 4.55 -9.82
C HIS A 434 -22.52 5.84 -8.99
N GLU A 435 -23.26 5.95 -7.89
CA GLU A 435 -23.12 7.02 -6.91
C GLU A 435 -22.06 6.65 -5.86
N VAL A 436 -21.04 7.49 -5.72
CA VAL A 436 -19.88 7.29 -4.83
C VAL A 436 -19.74 8.40 -3.81
N ILE A 437 -19.21 8.05 -2.64
CA ILE A 437 -18.85 8.97 -1.57
C ILE A 437 -17.37 9.32 -1.72
N VAL A 438 -17.06 10.60 -1.92
CA VAL A 438 -15.72 11.15 -2.14
C VAL A 438 -15.30 11.99 -0.94
N GLU A 439 -14.26 11.55 -0.25
CA GLU A 439 -13.53 12.32 0.76
C GLU A 439 -12.33 13.04 0.13
N PHE A 440 -11.70 13.94 0.90
CA PHE A 440 -10.61 14.79 0.45
C PHE A 440 -9.47 14.75 1.46
N LEU A 441 -8.25 14.35 1.04
CA LEU A 441 -7.15 14.12 1.97
C LEU A 441 -6.67 15.45 2.60
N HIS A 442 -6.74 15.52 3.93
CA HIS A 442 -6.55 16.75 4.72
C HIS A 442 -7.56 17.86 4.36
N GLY A 443 -8.72 17.50 3.79
CA GLY A 443 -9.73 18.43 3.33
C GLY A 443 -9.35 19.21 2.07
N ASP A 444 -8.27 18.85 1.36
CA ASP A 444 -7.82 19.58 0.17
C ASP A 444 -8.64 19.16 -1.08
N PRO A 445 -9.33 20.10 -1.75
CA PRO A 445 -10.08 19.86 -2.98
C PRO A 445 -9.28 19.14 -4.08
N ASP A 446 -7.95 19.32 -4.12
CA ASP A 446 -7.07 18.71 -5.11
C ASP A 446 -6.74 17.22 -4.84
N GLN A 447 -7.16 16.67 -3.69
CA GLN A 447 -6.83 15.31 -3.25
C GLN A 447 -8.05 14.43 -2.95
N PRO A 448 -8.95 14.21 -3.92
CA PRO A 448 -10.11 13.34 -3.73
C PRO A 448 -9.74 11.86 -3.57
N ILE A 449 -10.55 11.13 -2.80
CA ILE A 449 -10.51 9.68 -2.64
C ILE A 449 -11.92 9.15 -2.41
N ILE A 450 -12.33 8.10 -3.12
CA ILE A 450 -13.64 7.45 -2.94
C ILE A 450 -13.55 6.53 -1.73
N THR A 451 -14.39 6.74 -0.72
CA THR A 451 -14.42 5.93 0.52
C THR A 451 -15.67 5.07 0.68
N GLY A 452 -16.70 5.30 -0.14
CA GLY A 452 -17.96 4.56 -0.06
C GLY A 452 -18.80 4.64 -1.33
N ARG A 453 -19.96 3.97 -1.27
CA ARG A 453 -20.96 3.88 -2.35
C ARG A 453 -22.34 3.92 -1.74
N THR A 454 -23.32 4.36 -2.53
CA THR A 454 -24.71 4.36 -2.10
C THR A 454 -25.64 3.99 -3.24
N PHE A 455 -26.83 3.49 -2.88
CA PHE A 455 -27.94 3.32 -3.81
C PHE A 455 -28.79 4.60 -3.81
N HIS A 456 -29.46 4.88 -4.92
CA HIS A 456 -30.35 6.02 -5.09
C HIS A 456 -31.61 5.62 -5.88
N ALA A 457 -32.44 6.59 -6.28
CA ALA A 457 -33.76 6.30 -6.84
C ALA A 457 -33.75 5.55 -8.19
N THR A 458 -32.64 5.59 -8.95
CA THR A 458 -32.48 4.89 -10.23
C THR A 458 -31.48 3.73 -10.17
N ASN A 459 -30.43 3.81 -9.34
CA ASN A 459 -29.60 2.67 -8.97
C ASN A 459 -30.11 2.07 -7.65
N THR A 460 -31.06 1.14 -7.74
CA THR A 460 -31.75 0.56 -6.57
C THR A 460 -31.09 -0.72 -6.05
N PRO A 461 -31.24 -1.05 -4.74
CA PRO A 461 -30.71 -2.30 -4.19
C PRO A 461 -31.20 -3.58 -4.93
N PRO A 462 -30.38 -4.64 -5.04
CA PRO A 462 -30.70 -5.85 -5.82
C PRO A 462 -31.97 -6.62 -5.43
N TYR A 463 -32.51 -6.36 -4.24
CA TYR A 463 -33.77 -6.91 -3.74
C TYR A 463 -34.63 -5.78 -3.13
N PRO A 464 -35.96 -5.77 -3.34
CA PRO A 464 -36.83 -4.71 -2.82
C PRO A 464 -36.78 -4.60 -1.28
N LEU A 465 -36.44 -3.42 -0.78
CA LEU A 465 -36.48 -3.07 0.64
C LEU A 465 -37.77 -2.28 0.97
N PRO A 466 -38.30 -2.38 2.20
CA PRO A 466 -37.80 -3.14 3.35
C PRO A 466 -38.21 -4.63 3.36
N LYS A 467 -38.81 -5.16 2.28
CA LYS A 467 -39.33 -6.53 2.22
C LYS A 467 -38.24 -7.59 2.49
N HIS A 468 -37.04 -7.40 1.95
CA HIS A 468 -35.90 -8.32 2.09
C HIS A 468 -34.83 -7.81 3.10
N LYS A 469 -35.24 -7.13 4.17
CA LYS A 469 -34.34 -6.54 5.18
C LYS A 469 -33.47 -7.53 5.98
N THR A 470 -33.77 -8.82 5.92
CA THR A 470 -33.03 -9.92 6.57
C THR A 470 -32.01 -10.60 5.65
N LYS A 471 -31.81 -10.04 4.43
CA LYS A 471 -30.94 -10.64 3.42
C LYS A 471 -29.64 -9.84 3.23
N THR A 472 -28.51 -10.49 3.40
CA THR A 472 -27.16 -9.95 3.12
C THR A 472 -26.68 -10.49 1.78
N ILE A 473 -26.23 -9.63 0.86
CA ILE A 473 -25.96 -9.98 -0.55
C ILE A 473 -24.63 -9.42 -1.03
N ILE A 474 -23.85 -10.27 -1.71
CA ILE A 474 -22.80 -9.88 -2.65
C ILE A 474 -23.25 -10.36 -4.04
N ARG A 475 -23.69 -9.43 -4.90
CA ARG A 475 -24.12 -9.72 -6.28
C ARG A 475 -23.29 -8.89 -7.26
N THR A 476 -22.82 -9.55 -8.32
CA THR A 476 -22.17 -8.90 -9.48
C THR A 476 -23.16 -8.82 -10.65
N GLU A 477 -22.84 -8.06 -11.67
CA GLU A 477 -23.60 -8.04 -12.93
C GLU A 477 -22.69 -8.54 -14.05
N THR A 478 -23.25 -9.28 -15.00
CA THR A 478 -22.55 -9.55 -16.27
C THR A 478 -22.12 -8.21 -16.90
N HIS A 479 -20.89 -8.15 -17.40
CA HIS A 479 -20.41 -7.00 -18.18
C HIS A 479 -20.75 -7.24 -19.66
N GLN A 480 -21.27 -6.22 -20.35
CA GLN A 480 -21.69 -6.30 -21.76
C GLN A 480 -22.69 -7.45 -22.05
N GLY A 481 -23.57 -7.76 -21.10
CA GLY A 481 -24.56 -8.82 -21.24
C GLY A 481 -25.50 -8.95 -20.04
N GLU A 482 -26.44 -9.88 -20.10
CA GLU A 482 -27.41 -10.12 -19.03
C GLU A 482 -26.90 -11.16 -18.01
N GLY A 483 -27.42 -11.09 -16.77
CA GLY A 483 -27.14 -12.07 -15.72
C GLY A 483 -26.32 -11.54 -14.54
N TYR A 484 -26.08 -12.41 -13.57
CA TYR A 484 -25.40 -12.07 -12.32
C TYR A 484 -24.76 -13.28 -11.63
N ASN A 485 -23.65 -13.08 -10.91
CA ASN A 485 -23.19 -14.03 -9.90
C ASN A 485 -23.61 -13.53 -8.52
N GLU A 486 -23.99 -14.41 -7.61
CA GLU A 486 -24.46 -14.03 -6.27
C GLU A 486 -23.97 -15.00 -5.19
N LEU A 487 -23.50 -14.44 -4.08
CA LEU A 487 -23.48 -15.08 -2.77
C LEU A 487 -24.44 -14.29 -1.88
N SER A 488 -25.40 -14.95 -1.26
CA SER A 488 -26.28 -14.30 -0.29
C SER A 488 -26.71 -15.18 0.87
N PHE A 489 -27.04 -14.51 1.96
CA PHE A 489 -27.44 -15.07 3.24
C PHE A 489 -28.81 -14.51 3.59
N GLU A 490 -29.78 -15.38 3.86
CA GLU A 490 -31.09 -15.03 4.42
C GLU A 490 -31.09 -15.44 5.89
N ASP A 491 -31.29 -14.48 6.78
CA ASP A 491 -31.24 -14.66 8.24
C ASP A 491 -32.64 -14.70 8.89
N GLN A 492 -33.72 -14.72 8.08
CA GLN A 492 -35.08 -14.89 8.60
C GLN A 492 -35.26 -16.27 9.24
N SER A 493 -35.45 -16.30 10.56
CA SER A 493 -35.59 -17.54 11.32
C SER A 493 -36.67 -18.49 10.79
N GLY A 494 -36.32 -19.78 10.69
CA GLY A 494 -37.12 -20.85 10.08
C GLY A 494 -37.09 -20.87 8.54
N LYS A 495 -36.27 -20.02 7.91
CA LYS A 495 -36.10 -19.86 6.46
C LYS A 495 -34.65 -19.54 6.09
N GLU A 496 -33.71 -19.82 6.98
CA GLU A 496 -32.29 -19.51 6.84
C GLU A 496 -31.73 -20.18 5.58
N GLN A 497 -31.02 -19.43 4.74
CA GLN A 497 -30.50 -19.93 3.48
C GLN A 497 -29.18 -19.25 3.10
N ILE A 498 -28.19 -20.06 2.72
CA ILE A 498 -27.06 -19.62 1.90
C ILE A 498 -27.40 -19.94 0.45
N PHE A 499 -27.38 -18.93 -0.41
CA PHE A 499 -27.61 -19.06 -1.85
C PHE A 499 -26.35 -18.68 -2.62
N ILE A 500 -25.89 -19.60 -3.48
CA ILE A 500 -24.76 -19.42 -4.38
C ILE A 500 -25.28 -19.57 -5.81
N HIS A 501 -25.07 -18.55 -6.63
CA HIS A 501 -25.41 -18.53 -8.05
C HIS A 501 -24.17 -18.19 -8.88
N ALA A 502 -23.77 -19.12 -9.74
CA ALA A 502 -22.81 -18.87 -10.81
C ALA A 502 -23.57 -18.73 -12.12
N GLN A 503 -23.37 -17.62 -12.84
CA GLN A 503 -24.05 -17.34 -14.11
C GLN A 503 -23.65 -18.31 -15.24
N LYS A 504 -22.50 -18.99 -15.09
CA LYS A 504 -21.95 -19.89 -16.09
C LYS A 504 -21.15 -21.05 -15.46
N ASP A 505 -19.85 -20.89 -15.31
CA ASP A 505 -18.93 -21.92 -14.81
C ASP A 505 -18.74 -21.74 -13.28
N TRP A 506 -18.69 -22.84 -12.53
CA TRP A 506 -18.33 -22.86 -11.10
C TRP A 506 -17.20 -23.88 -10.90
N ASP A 507 -16.00 -23.36 -10.70
CA ASP A 507 -14.81 -24.15 -10.39
C ASP A 507 -14.49 -24.01 -8.89
N SER A 508 -14.19 -25.13 -8.23
CA SER A 508 -13.87 -25.19 -6.80
C SER A 508 -12.64 -26.06 -6.60
N GLU A 509 -11.55 -25.46 -6.11
CA GLU A 509 -10.29 -26.15 -5.87
C GLU A 509 -9.98 -26.18 -4.37
N ILE A 510 -9.89 -27.39 -3.81
CA ILE A 510 -9.52 -27.63 -2.42
C ILE A 510 -8.13 -28.28 -2.42
N LYS A 511 -7.14 -27.65 -1.79
CA LYS A 511 -5.74 -28.11 -1.77
C LYS A 511 -5.45 -29.21 -0.74
N HIS A 512 -6.38 -29.46 0.18
CA HIS A 512 -6.28 -30.49 1.21
C HIS A 512 -7.62 -31.22 1.33
N ASP A 513 -8.32 -31.10 2.47
CA ASP A 513 -9.55 -31.85 2.74
C ASP A 513 -10.83 -31.04 2.45
N LEU A 514 -11.83 -31.70 1.86
CA LEU A 514 -13.20 -31.20 1.74
C LEU A 514 -14.14 -32.07 2.58
N THR A 515 -14.64 -31.52 3.69
CA THR A 515 -15.67 -32.16 4.52
C THR A 515 -17.03 -31.53 4.23
N LEU A 516 -18.05 -32.37 3.99
CA LEU A 516 -19.42 -31.93 3.74
C LEU A 516 -20.39 -32.76 4.61
N ASP A 517 -20.78 -32.21 5.76
CA ASP A 517 -21.85 -32.76 6.60
C ASP A 517 -23.20 -32.16 6.19
N ILE A 518 -24.19 -33.03 5.94
CA ILE A 518 -25.56 -32.66 5.59
C ILE A 518 -26.49 -33.49 6.47
N GLN A 519 -26.99 -32.87 7.54
CA GLN A 519 -27.82 -33.52 8.56
C GLN A 519 -29.21 -33.97 8.08
N ARG A 520 -29.57 -33.66 6.83
CA ARG A 520 -30.88 -33.95 6.24
C ARG A 520 -30.74 -34.38 4.77
N ASP A 521 -31.28 -33.62 3.83
CA ASP A 521 -31.45 -34.05 2.44
C ASP A 521 -30.43 -33.37 1.50
N LYS A 522 -29.73 -34.16 0.67
CA LYS A 522 -28.89 -33.65 -0.43
C LYS A 522 -29.57 -33.94 -1.77
N HIS A 523 -29.98 -32.90 -2.48
CA HIS A 523 -30.46 -33.01 -3.86
C HIS A 523 -29.38 -32.54 -4.83
N LEU A 524 -29.02 -33.40 -5.79
CA LEU A 524 -28.11 -33.07 -6.90
C LEU A 524 -28.83 -33.37 -8.22
N THR A 525 -28.86 -32.40 -9.12
CA THR A 525 -29.38 -32.56 -10.49
C THR A 525 -28.32 -32.08 -11.47
N VAL A 526 -27.86 -32.99 -12.33
CA VAL A 526 -26.89 -32.70 -13.39
C VAL A 526 -27.57 -33.00 -14.72
N SER A 527 -28.00 -31.95 -15.43
CA SER A 527 -28.65 -32.08 -16.75
C SER A 527 -27.67 -32.46 -17.86
N GLY A 528 -26.37 -32.21 -17.65
CA GLY A 528 -25.29 -32.57 -18.55
C GLY A 528 -24.63 -33.90 -18.15
N ASN A 529 -23.30 -33.91 -18.10
CA ASN A 529 -22.52 -35.09 -17.68
C ASN A 529 -21.92 -34.86 -16.29
N GLN A 530 -21.95 -35.87 -15.43
CA GLN A 530 -21.14 -35.91 -14.21
C GLN A 530 -19.89 -36.76 -14.47
N TYR A 531 -18.73 -36.28 -14.02
CA TYR A 531 -17.48 -37.03 -14.02
C TYR A 531 -16.89 -37.03 -12.61
N THR A 532 -16.29 -38.15 -12.20
CA THR A 532 -15.67 -38.30 -10.89
C THR A 532 -14.46 -39.21 -11.02
N GLN A 533 -13.33 -38.79 -10.47
CA GLN A 533 -12.07 -39.53 -10.48
C GLN A 533 -11.45 -39.40 -9.10
N VAL A 534 -11.37 -40.53 -8.39
CA VAL A 534 -10.69 -40.64 -7.10
C VAL A 534 -9.38 -41.38 -7.37
N GLN A 535 -8.25 -40.77 -7.02
CA GLN A 535 -6.91 -41.37 -7.22
C GLN A 535 -6.50 -42.30 -6.07
N GLY A 536 -7.05 -42.05 -4.88
CA GLY A 536 -6.96 -42.94 -3.72
C GLY A 536 -8.16 -43.88 -3.64
N ASN A 537 -8.68 -44.10 -2.44
CA ASN A 537 -9.82 -44.97 -2.19
C ASN A 537 -11.14 -44.19 -2.26
N ASP A 538 -12.14 -44.74 -2.94
CA ASP A 538 -13.54 -44.29 -2.85
C ASP A 538 -14.31 -45.23 -1.91
N HIS A 539 -14.86 -44.67 -0.83
CA HIS A 539 -15.63 -45.40 0.18
C HIS A 539 -17.05 -44.84 0.25
N HIS A 540 -18.01 -45.62 -0.23
CA HIS A 540 -19.43 -45.25 -0.21
C HIS A 540 -20.24 -46.23 0.65
N THR A 541 -20.80 -45.72 1.75
CA THR A 541 -21.68 -46.46 2.67
C THR A 541 -23.07 -45.84 2.66
N VAL A 542 -24.10 -46.69 2.60
CA VAL A 542 -25.51 -46.29 2.74
C VAL A 542 -26.12 -47.21 3.79
N GLU A 543 -26.52 -46.66 4.94
CA GLU A 543 -27.13 -47.43 6.03
C GLU A 543 -28.59 -47.83 5.75
N GLY A 544 -29.25 -47.06 4.89
CA GLY A 544 -30.60 -47.33 4.41
C GLY A 544 -30.62 -48.06 3.06
N GLU A 545 -31.45 -47.58 2.13
CA GLU A 545 -31.59 -48.15 0.80
C GLU A 545 -30.77 -47.36 -0.24
N SER A 546 -30.00 -48.05 -1.08
CA SER A 546 -29.38 -47.47 -2.28
C SER A 546 -30.09 -47.96 -3.54
N ARG A 547 -30.61 -47.02 -4.34
CA ARG A 547 -31.26 -47.30 -5.64
C ARG A 547 -30.49 -46.63 -6.77
N SER A 548 -30.21 -47.39 -7.82
CA SER A 548 -29.69 -46.83 -9.07
C SER A 548 -30.59 -47.24 -10.24
N THR A 549 -30.85 -46.31 -11.16
CA THR A 549 -31.59 -46.56 -12.40
C THR A 549 -30.76 -45.99 -13.54
N ILE A 550 -30.31 -46.86 -14.44
CA ILE A 550 -29.50 -46.48 -15.61
C ILE A 550 -30.38 -46.63 -16.84
N GLY A 551 -30.69 -45.52 -17.52
CA GLY A 551 -31.60 -45.52 -18.67
C GLY A 551 -31.02 -46.12 -19.96
N LYS A 552 -29.73 -46.48 -19.97
CA LYS A 552 -29.01 -47.10 -21.09
C LYS A 552 -28.04 -48.18 -20.56
N GLU A 553 -26.74 -47.98 -20.75
CA GLU A 553 -25.69 -48.96 -20.45
C GLU A 553 -24.97 -48.60 -19.14
N ARG A 554 -24.56 -49.62 -18.37
CA ARG A 554 -23.64 -49.50 -17.23
C ARG A 554 -22.44 -50.39 -17.48
N THR A 555 -21.26 -49.79 -17.63
CA THR A 555 -19.98 -50.52 -17.70
C THR A 555 -19.27 -50.43 -16.35
N LEU A 556 -18.83 -51.56 -15.83
CA LEU A 556 -17.98 -51.65 -14.63
C LEU A 556 -16.73 -52.44 -15.02
N ILE A 557 -15.56 -51.84 -14.84
CA ILE A 557 -14.25 -52.45 -15.09
C ILE A 557 -13.52 -52.43 -13.75
N VAL A 558 -13.01 -53.60 -13.34
CA VAL A 558 -12.20 -53.77 -12.12
C VAL A 558 -10.96 -54.54 -12.54
N GLU A 559 -9.78 -53.93 -12.40
CA GLU A 559 -8.50 -54.53 -12.81
C GLU A 559 -7.97 -55.52 -11.77
N GLY A 560 -8.32 -55.31 -10.50
CA GLY A 560 -8.05 -56.22 -9.38
C GLY A 560 -9.21 -57.17 -9.12
N GLU A 561 -9.59 -57.31 -7.86
CA GLU A 561 -10.66 -58.22 -7.42
C GLU A 561 -12.00 -57.51 -7.28
N LEU A 562 -13.08 -58.14 -7.76
CA LEU A 562 -14.46 -57.71 -7.50
C LEU A 562 -15.12 -58.67 -6.51
N HIS A 563 -15.30 -58.21 -5.28
CA HIS A 563 -16.05 -58.91 -4.23
C HIS A 563 -17.50 -58.42 -4.23
N LEU A 564 -18.46 -59.36 -4.24
CA LEU A 564 -19.89 -59.07 -4.16
C LEU A 564 -20.52 -59.99 -3.11
N GLU A 565 -20.99 -59.40 -2.01
CA GLU A 565 -21.71 -60.09 -0.94
C GLU A 565 -23.17 -59.65 -0.92
N ALA A 566 -24.09 -60.60 -0.73
CA ALA A 566 -25.52 -60.34 -0.59
C ALA A 566 -26.10 -61.23 0.51
N GLY A 567 -26.54 -60.63 1.62
CA GLY A 567 -26.96 -61.37 2.82
C GLY A 567 -28.28 -62.15 2.73
N THR A 568 -29.07 -61.96 1.67
CA THR A 568 -30.36 -62.66 1.49
C THR A 568 -30.56 -63.21 0.08
N VAL A 569 -30.59 -62.35 -0.94
CA VAL A 569 -30.81 -62.75 -2.33
C VAL A 569 -29.96 -61.88 -3.27
N TRP A 570 -29.25 -62.54 -4.18
CA TRP A 570 -28.64 -61.92 -5.36
C TRP A 570 -29.44 -62.32 -6.61
N VAL A 571 -29.94 -61.35 -7.38
CA VAL A 571 -30.72 -61.61 -8.61
C VAL A 571 -30.01 -61.00 -9.81
N ASN A 572 -29.58 -61.84 -10.75
CA ASN A 572 -29.14 -61.41 -12.06
C ASN A 572 -30.20 -61.76 -13.11
N LYS A 573 -30.88 -60.75 -13.66
CA LYS A 573 -31.93 -60.90 -14.68
C LYS A 573 -31.52 -60.16 -15.95
N SER A 574 -31.17 -60.90 -16.99
CA SER A 574 -30.91 -60.38 -18.33
C SER A 574 -32.07 -60.70 -19.28
N GLY A 575 -32.28 -59.86 -20.29
CA GLY A 575 -33.29 -60.06 -21.33
C GLY A 575 -32.84 -60.97 -22.47
N SER A 576 -31.54 -61.22 -22.61
CA SER A 576 -30.95 -62.01 -23.70
C SER A 576 -29.96 -63.05 -23.20
N GLU A 577 -28.91 -62.62 -22.50
CA GLU A 577 -27.77 -63.46 -22.11
C GLU A 577 -27.21 -63.07 -20.73
N VAL A 578 -26.81 -64.07 -19.93
CA VAL A 578 -25.87 -63.91 -18.80
C VAL A 578 -24.66 -64.79 -19.11
N HIS A 579 -23.55 -64.18 -19.53
CA HIS A 579 -22.32 -64.89 -19.90
C HIS A 579 -21.32 -64.85 -18.73
N ILE A 580 -20.93 -66.01 -18.22
CA ILE A 580 -19.89 -66.15 -17.19
C ILE A 580 -18.71 -66.89 -17.80
N LYS A 581 -17.59 -66.18 -17.97
CA LYS A 581 -16.34 -66.70 -18.54
C LYS A 581 -15.17 -66.38 -17.63
N ALA A 582 -14.40 -67.40 -17.26
CA ALA A 582 -13.11 -67.24 -16.58
C ALA A 582 -11.98 -67.82 -17.43
N GLY A 583 -10.79 -67.24 -17.35
CA GLY A 583 -9.61 -67.69 -18.11
C GLY A 583 -8.95 -68.97 -17.58
N ASN A 584 -9.27 -69.38 -16.34
CA ASN A 584 -8.68 -70.55 -15.69
C ASN A 584 -9.76 -71.43 -15.03
N LYS A 585 -10.48 -70.90 -14.03
CA LYS A 585 -11.45 -71.67 -13.24
C LYS A 585 -12.73 -70.87 -13.00
N VAL A 586 -13.89 -71.51 -13.17
CA VAL A 586 -15.17 -71.09 -12.57
C VAL A 586 -15.46 -72.07 -11.44
N VAL A 587 -15.85 -71.58 -10.26
CA VAL A 587 -16.39 -72.39 -9.17
C VAL A 587 -17.75 -71.81 -8.81
N ILE A 588 -18.76 -72.66 -8.74
CA ILE A 588 -20.08 -72.33 -8.20
C ILE A 588 -20.30 -73.32 -7.07
N GLU A 589 -20.49 -72.81 -5.86
CA GLU A 589 -20.69 -73.58 -4.64
C GLU A 589 -21.94 -73.04 -3.93
N ALA A 590 -22.75 -73.94 -3.37
CA ALA A 590 -23.90 -73.59 -2.55
C ALA A 590 -24.03 -74.60 -1.41
N GLY A 591 -24.38 -74.14 -0.21
CA GLY A 591 -24.44 -75.00 0.98
C GLY A 591 -25.60 -76.02 0.99
N SER A 592 -26.57 -75.89 0.10
CA SER A 592 -27.77 -76.76 0.06
C SER A 592 -28.16 -77.24 -1.34
N GLU A 593 -28.23 -76.36 -2.33
CA GLU A 593 -28.67 -76.72 -3.69
C GLU A 593 -28.03 -75.82 -4.76
N ILE A 594 -27.54 -76.42 -5.84
CA ILE A 594 -27.25 -75.73 -7.12
C ILE A 594 -28.21 -76.28 -8.16
N THR A 595 -29.04 -75.42 -8.77
CA THR A 595 -30.00 -75.83 -9.80
C THR A 595 -29.95 -74.92 -11.02
N MET A 596 -29.76 -75.53 -12.19
CA MET A 596 -29.81 -74.89 -13.51
C MET A 596 -31.03 -75.43 -14.26
N LYS A 597 -31.95 -74.57 -14.71
CA LYS A 597 -33.16 -74.96 -15.45
C LYS A 597 -33.22 -74.29 -16.82
N ALA A 598 -33.63 -75.03 -17.85
CA ALA A 598 -33.84 -74.52 -19.20
C ALA A 598 -34.98 -75.28 -19.91
N ALA A 599 -36.01 -74.55 -20.34
CA ALA A 599 -37.09 -75.06 -21.21
C ALA A 599 -37.73 -76.41 -20.81
N GLY A 600 -37.84 -76.70 -19.51
CA GLY A 600 -38.41 -77.95 -18.97
C GLY A 600 -37.37 -79.00 -18.52
N SER A 601 -36.12 -78.86 -18.92
CA SER A 601 -34.99 -79.67 -18.42
C SER A 601 -34.32 -78.99 -17.22
N PHE A 602 -33.66 -79.79 -16.36
CA PHE A 602 -32.82 -79.26 -15.29
C PHE A 602 -31.62 -80.15 -14.94
N LEU A 603 -30.56 -79.49 -14.46
CA LEU A 603 -29.50 -80.06 -13.65
C LEU A 603 -29.71 -79.56 -12.22
N LYS A 604 -29.71 -80.46 -11.24
CA LYS A 604 -29.75 -80.12 -9.81
C LYS A 604 -28.67 -80.90 -9.06
N VAL A 605 -27.96 -80.24 -8.16
CA VAL A 605 -26.99 -80.84 -7.22
C VAL A 605 -27.45 -80.51 -5.80
N ASP A 606 -27.66 -81.53 -4.97
CA ASP A 606 -28.03 -81.41 -3.56
C ASP A 606 -27.40 -82.55 -2.73
N PRO A 607 -27.61 -82.63 -1.40
CA PRO A 607 -27.03 -83.69 -0.57
C PRO A 607 -27.48 -85.12 -0.92
N ALA A 608 -28.49 -85.30 -1.77
CA ALA A 608 -28.92 -86.61 -2.28
C ALA A 608 -28.20 -86.99 -3.59
N GLY A 609 -27.53 -86.06 -4.27
CA GLY A 609 -26.65 -86.32 -5.41
C GLY A 609 -26.83 -85.35 -6.58
N VAL A 610 -26.48 -85.82 -7.78
CA VAL A 610 -26.62 -85.09 -9.04
C VAL A 610 -27.81 -85.62 -9.83
N HIS A 611 -28.80 -84.76 -10.05
CA HIS A 611 -30.04 -85.07 -10.75
C HIS A 611 -30.02 -84.42 -12.14
N LEU A 612 -30.16 -85.21 -13.21
CA LEU A 612 -30.30 -84.73 -14.59
C LEU A 612 -31.66 -85.17 -15.14
N VAL A 613 -32.49 -84.22 -15.56
CA VAL A 613 -33.83 -84.49 -16.11
C VAL A 613 -34.06 -83.67 -17.37
N GLY A 614 -34.52 -84.33 -18.43
CA GLY A 614 -34.87 -83.74 -19.72
C GLY A 614 -35.30 -84.81 -20.74
N ASN A 615 -35.86 -84.40 -21.88
CA ASN A 615 -36.36 -85.33 -22.91
C ASN A 615 -35.29 -86.27 -23.50
N ALA A 616 -34.02 -85.86 -23.49
CA ALA A 616 -32.89 -86.69 -23.86
C ALA A 616 -31.64 -86.23 -23.06
N VAL A 617 -30.85 -87.18 -22.55
CA VAL A 617 -29.59 -86.93 -21.85
C VAL A 617 -28.44 -87.44 -22.71
N ASN A 618 -27.80 -86.52 -23.42
CA ASN A 618 -26.80 -86.79 -24.45
C ASN A 618 -25.37 -86.70 -23.87
N LEU A 619 -24.80 -87.85 -23.50
CA LEU A 619 -23.41 -87.95 -23.01
C LEU A 619 -22.46 -88.25 -24.18
N ASN A 620 -21.44 -87.39 -24.37
CA ASN A 620 -20.38 -87.52 -25.38
C ASN A 620 -20.84 -87.56 -26.88
N SER A 621 -22.08 -87.17 -27.20
CA SER A 621 -22.69 -87.35 -28.53
C SER A 621 -22.65 -86.13 -29.47
N GLY A 622 -21.56 -85.35 -29.46
CA GLY A 622 -21.20 -84.47 -30.59
C GLY A 622 -21.94 -83.12 -30.73
N GLY A 623 -22.56 -82.60 -29.67
CA GLY A 623 -23.09 -81.24 -29.66
C GLY A 623 -21.98 -80.19 -29.69
N SER A 624 -22.16 -79.11 -30.46
CA SER A 624 -21.26 -77.95 -30.50
C SER A 624 -21.60 -76.95 -29.39
N ALA A 625 -20.57 -76.33 -28.81
CA ALA A 625 -20.75 -75.27 -27.81
C ALA A 625 -21.23 -73.97 -28.48
N SER A 626 -22.15 -73.26 -27.81
CA SER A 626 -22.49 -71.89 -28.19
C SER A 626 -21.44 -70.92 -27.64
N ASN A 627 -21.04 -69.94 -28.44
CA ASN A 627 -20.14 -68.88 -28.01
C ASN A 627 -20.97 -67.75 -27.40
N GLY A 628 -20.71 -67.40 -26.14
CA GLY A 628 -21.31 -66.24 -25.51
C GLY A 628 -20.69 -64.92 -25.98
N SER A 629 -21.42 -63.81 -25.81
CA SER A 629 -20.97 -62.49 -26.26
C SER A 629 -19.70 -62.00 -25.55
N GLY A 630 -18.77 -61.41 -26.30
CA GLY A 630 -17.54 -60.83 -25.75
C GLY A 630 -17.76 -59.45 -25.13
N PHE A 631 -16.81 -58.98 -24.33
CA PHE A 631 -16.85 -57.60 -23.80
C PHE A 631 -16.84 -56.57 -24.94
N SER A 632 -17.77 -55.63 -24.88
CA SER A 632 -17.98 -54.56 -25.87
C SER A 632 -18.28 -53.20 -25.22
N GLY A 633 -17.97 -53.05 -23.93
CA GLY A 633 -18.18 -51.80 -23.19
C GLY A 633 -17.22 -50.68 -23.59
N GLN A 634 -17.60 -49.44 -23.32
CA GLN A 634 -16.79 -48.26 -23.65
C GLN A 634 -15.64 -48.07 -22.63
N ALA A 635 -14.52 -47.51 -23.12
CA ALA A 635 -13.40 -47.12 -22.28
C ALA A 635 -13.71 -45.88 -21.42
N VAL A 636 -13.02 -45.77 -20.28
CA VAL A 636 -13.14 -44.65 -19.35
C VAL A 636 -12.60 -43.37 -19.99
N LYS A 637 -13.35 -42.27 -19.89
CA LYS A 637 -12.94 -40.93 -20.34
C LYS A 637 -12.14 -40.23 -19.24
N GLN A 638 -11.29 -39.25 -19.57
CA GLN A 638 -10.53 -38.47 -18.59
C GLN A 638 -11.31 -37.22 -18.12
N SER A 639 -10.93 -36.70 -16.95
CA SER A 639 -11.39 -35.40 -16.43
C SER A 639 -10.89 -34.25 -17.31
N ARG A 640 -11.59 -33.11 -17.21
CA ARG A 640 -11.05 -31.81 -17.63
C ARG A 640 -10.10 -31.33 -16.52
N THR A 641 -8.83 -31.10 -16.85
CA THR A 641 -7.90 -30.41 -15.95
C THR A 641 -8.31 -28.94 -15.81
N LEU A 642 -8.31 -28.41 -14.58
CA LEU A 642 -8.42 -26.97 -14.34
C LEU A 642 -7.21 -26.27 -14.98
N GLN A 643 -7.46 -25.23 -15.78
CA GLN A 643 -6.39 -24.44 -16.37
C GLN A 643 -6.01 -23.32 -15.41
N ASN A 644 -4.78 -23.38 -14.86
CA ASN A 644 -4.18 -22.25 -14.16
C ASN A 644 -3.90 -21.11 -15.16
N ASN A 645 -4.82 -20.16 -15.26
CA ASN A 645 -4.61 -18.91 -15.99
C ASN A 645 -3.73 -17.96 -15.16
N THR A 646 -2.44 -18.27 -15.07
CA THR A 646 -1.41 -17.40 -14.48
C THR A 646 -0.32 -17.05 -15.50
N SER A 647 -0.66 -16.10 -16.37
CA SER A 647 0.30 -15.30 -17.13
C SER A 647 -0.16 -13.84 -17.17
N ILE A 648 0.16 -13.11 -16.10
CA ILE A 648 0.12 -11.65 -16.13
C ILE A 648 1.37 -11.21 -16.89
N ASN A 649 1.21 -10.84 -18.15
CA ASN A 649 2.30 -10.26 -18.94
C ASN A 649 2.69 -8.90 -18.35
N ALA A 650 3.99 -8.63 -18.29
CA ALA A 650 4.49 -7.31 -17.93
C ALA A 650 4.03 -6.27 -18.97
N THR A 651 3.61 -5.10 -18.47
CA THR A 651 3.03 -4.01 -19.27
C THR A 651 4.04 -3.51 -20.32
N GLN A 652 3.66 -3.56 -21.60
CA GLN A 652 4.39 -2.80 -22.62
C GLN A 652 4.00 -1.31 -22.54
N PRO A 653 4.95 -0.37 -22.66
CA PRO A 653 4.63 1.04 -22.72
C PRO A 653 3.89 1.37 -24.02
N ILE A 654 2.77 2.09 -23.91
CA ILE A 654 2.05 2.64 -25.07
C ILE A 654 2.66 3.99 -25.42
N GLU A 655 3.18 4.13 -26.64
CA GLU A 655 3.55 5.44 -27.20
C GLU A 655 2.29 6.25 -27.53
N ILE A 656 1.95 7.21 -26.67
CA ILE A 656 0.89 8.19 -26.96
C ILE A 656 1.48 9.29 -27.85
N SER A 657 1.23 9.19 -29.15
CA SER A 657 1.55 10.26 -30.12
C SER A 657 0.47 11.35 -30.07
N ALA A 658 0.71 12.39 -29.28
CA ALA A 658 -0.18 13.54 -29.19
C ALA A 658 -0.28 14.28 -30.53
N SER A 659 -1.50 14.43 -31.06
CA SER A 659 -1.76 15.07 -32.35
C SER A 659 -2.83 16.17 -32.28
N LYS A 660 -2.49 17.29 -31.64
CA LYS A 660 -2.81 18.64 -32.17
C LYS A 660 -2.10 19.76 -31.42
N THR A 661 -1.78 20.80 -32.17
CA THR A 661 -1.13 22.04 -31.73
C THR A 661 -2.06 22.85 -30.83
N SER A 662 -1.54 23.28 -29.67
CA SER A 662 -2.13 24.36 -28.89
C SER A 662 -1.80 25.72 -29.52
N ASP A 663 -2.80 26.59 -29.65
CA ASP A 663 -2.55 28.00 -29.96
C ASP A 663 -1.78 28.62 -28.79
N SER A 664 -0.51 28.95 -29.04
CA SER A 664 0.38 29.47 -28.01
C SER A 664 -0.01 30.90 -27.61
N PRO A 665 -0.08 31.26 -26.32
CA PRO A 665 -0.19 32.65 -25.94
C PRO A 665 1.05 33.40 -26.42
N THR A 666 0.87 34.57 -27.01
CA THR A 666 1.98 35.40 -27.50
C THR A 666 2.82 35.92 -26.33
N VAL A 667 3.91 35.23 -26.02
CA VAL A 667 4.96 35.74 -25.15
C VAL A 667 5.63 36.91 -25.88
N VAL A 668 5.29 38.14 -25.48
CA VAL A 668 5.95 39.35 -25.98
C VAL A 668 7.20 39.58 -25.13
N PRO A 669 8.42 39.41 -25.66
CA PRO A 669 9.63 39.71 -24.92
C PRO A 669 9.77 41.22 -24.73
N PHE A 670 9.74 41.68 -23.47
CA PHE A 670 10.03 43.07 -23.13
C PHE A 670 11.53 43.34 -23.28
N GLN A 671 11.94 43.95 -24.40
CA GLN A 671 13.32 44.39 -24.61
C GLN A 671 13.57 45.75 -23.93
N ALA A 672 14.31 45.74 -22.83
CA ALA A 672 15.02 46.92 -22.36
C ALA A 672 16.28 47.12 -23.24
N ASN A 673 16.35 48.22 -23.98
CA ASN A 673 17.51 48.54 -24.82
C ASN A 673 18.76 48.84 -23.98
N ALA A 674 19.78 47.99 -24.08
CA ALA A 674 21.17 48.35 -23.81
C ALA A 674 22.11 47.48 -24.68
N GLN A 675 23.02 48.12 -25.43
CA GLN A 675 23.95 47.44 -26.32
C GLN A 675 25.23 47.03 -25.58
N ALA A 676 25.69 45.79 -25.81
CA ALA A 676 27.13 45.44 -25.79
C ALA A 676 27.35 44.12 -26.53
N GLU A 677 28.32 44.08 -27.44
CA GLU A 677 28.70 42.90 -28.22
C GLU A 677 29.80 42.09 -27.50
N SER A 678 29.78 40.75 -27.58
CA SER A 678 30.82 39.94 -28.26
C SER A 678 30.85 38.45 -27.86
N LEU A 679 30.70 37.62 -28.89
CA LEU A 679 31.30 36.31 -29.23
C LEU A 679 31.68 35.22 -28.18
N PRO A 680 31.58 33.92 -28.55
CA PRO A 680 31.66 32.78 -27.63
C PRO A 680 33.07 32.16 -27.52
N ASN A 681 33.26 31.28 -26.53
CA ASN A 681 34.32 30.26 -26.59
C ASN A 681 33.92 28.94 -25.91
N THR A 682 34.19 27.84 -26.60
CA THR A 682 34.10 26.44 -26.13
C THR A 682 35.37 25.99 -25.41
N SER A 683 35.30 25.10 -24.40
CA SER A 683 36.04 23.81 -24.38
C SER A 683 36.07 23.07 -23.01
N THR A 684 35.59 21.81 -23.01
CA THR A 684 36.09 20.59 -22.33
C THR A 684 36.76 20.57 -20.94
N GLU A 685 36.15 19.73 -20.06
CA GLU A 685 36.72 18.59 -19.30
C GLU A 685 37.82 18.71 -18.19
N LYS A 686 37.47 18.04 -17.06
CA LYS A 686 38.26 17.05 -16.25
C LYS A 686 39.03 17.43 -14.96
N SER A 687 38.51 16.83 -13.87
CA SER A 687 39.19 16.00 -12.85
C SER A 687 39.97 16.61 -11.66
N GLU A 688 39.52 16.22 -10.45
CA GLU A 688 40.28 15.75 -9.24
C GLU A 688 41.43 16.62 -8.64
N LYS A 689 41.71 16.67 -7.33
CA LYS A 689 41.34 15.84 -6.14
C LYS A 689 41.71 16.56 -4.82
N GLN A 690 40.97 16.29 -3.72
CA GLN A 690 41.40 16.33 -2.28
C GLN A 690 41.94 17.67 -1.70
N THR A 691 41.85 17.99 -0.39
CA THR A 691 42.13 17.17 0.81
C THR A 691 41.57 17.83 2.10
N THR A 692 40.96 17.05 3.03
CA THR A 692 40.91 17.21 4.54
C THR A 692 40.47 18.56 5.20
N THR A 693 39.78 18.64 6.36
CA THR A 693 39.51 17.71 7.49
C THR A 693 38.34 18.23 8.37
N SER A 694 37.57 17.33 9.02
CA SER A 694 36.92 17.42 10.38
C SER A 694 36.23 18.74 10.87
N SER A 695 35.17 18.77 11.71
CA SER A 695 34.21 17.81 12.29
C SER A 695 33.39 18.54 13.38
N SER A 696 32.15 18.20 13.77
CA SER A 696 31.02 17.50 13.14
C SER A 696 29.87 17.37 14.16
N GLU A 697 28.62 17.72 13.83
CA GLU A 697 27.44 17.22 14.54
C GLU A 697 26.35 16.87 13.51
N LYS A 698 26.12 15.56 13.33
CA LYS A 698 25.09 14.98 12.45
C LYS A 698 24.17 14.14 13.30
N VAL A 699 22.87 14.24 13.08
CA VAL A 699 21.91 13.25 13.57
C VAL A 699 22.17 11.95 12.80
N GLU A 700 22.68 10.93 13.47
CA GLU A 700 22.99 9.65 12.84
C GLU A 700 21.71 8.92 12.45
N SER A 701 21.62 8.52 11.18
CA SER A 701 20.58 7.60 10.73
C SER A 701 20.81 6.24 11.38
N LEU A 702 19.84 5.76 12.17
CA LEU A 702 19.91 4.45 12.80
C LEU A 702 20.26 3.36 11.79
N ARG A 703 21.14 2.45 12.19
CA ARG A 703 21.63 1.37 11.34
C ARG A 703 20.52 0.39 10.99
N LEU A 704 19.76 -0.08 11.97
CA LEU A 704 18.60 -0.95 11.81
C LEU A 704 17.51 -0.30 10.94
N LYS A 705 16.88 -1.09 10.08
CA LYS A 705 15.96 -0.63 9.04
C LYS A 705 14.55 -1.19 9.18
N SER A 706 14.36 -2.35 9.81
CA SER A 706 13.04 -2.98 9.95
C SER A 706 12.17 -2.19 10.93
N ALA A 707 10.89 -2.02 10.62
CA ALA A 707 9.96 -1.25 11.47
C ALA A 707 9.72 -1.85 12.87
N LEU A 708 10.23 -3.06 13.13
CA LEU A 708 10.15 -3.74 14.42
C LEU A 708 11.37 -3.46 15.31
N LEU A 709 12.57 -3.45 14.72
CA LEU A 709 13.82 -3.29 15.47
C LEU A 709 14.37 -1.86 15.44
N ASN A 710 14.11 -1.10 14.35
CA ASN A 710 14.56 0.29 14.20
C ASN A 710 14.02 1.30 15.25
N PRO A 711 12.90 1.09 15.97
CA PRO A 711 12.49 2.04 17.00
C PRO A 711 13.36 1.99 18.27
N SER A 712 14.18 0.94 18.45
CA SER A 712 15.01 0.77 19.65
C SER A 712 16.42 1.30 19.45
N LEU A 713 16.70 2.47 20.05
CA LEU A 713 18.06 3.03 20.15
C LEU A 713 19.05 2.07 20.85
N THR A 714 18.57 1.21 21.75
CA THR A 714 19.40 0.21 22.45
C THR A 714 19.84 -0.92 21.51
N LEU A 715 18.93 -1.39 20.65
CA LEU A 715 19.23 -2.39 19.62
C LEU A 715 20.06 -1.79 18.48
N ASP A 716 19.88 -0.52 18.15
CA ASP A 716 20.73 0.15 17.15
C ASP A 716 22.17 0.31 17.64
N LYS A 717 22.34 0.64 18.92
CA LYS A 717 23.66 0.58 19.58
C LYS A 717 24.25 -0.83 19.55
N LEU A 718 23.46 -1.88 19.70
CA LEU A 718 23.95 -3.26 19.52
C LEU A 718 24.41 -3.51 18.07
N ALA A 719 23.65 -3.03 17.07
CA ALA A 719 24.01 -3.09 15.66
C ALA A 719 25.30 -2.30 15.31
N ASN A 720 25.64 -1.29 16.10
CA ASN A 720 26.89 -0.51 16.00
C ASN A 720 28.04 -1.00 16.91
N ARG A 721 27.87 -2.12 17.64
CA ARG A 721 28.82 -2.66 18.65
C ARG A 721 28.99 -1.81 19.93
N GLU A 722 28.06 -0.91 20.19
CA GLU A 722 28.06 0.00 21.33
C GLU A 722 27.25 -0.50 22.54
N SER A 723 26.47 -1.58 22.36
CA SER A 723 25.70 -2.23 23.43
C SER A 723 26.17 -3.68 23.67
N ARG A 724 25.80 -4.24 24.82
CA ARG A 724 26.11 -5.64 25.18
C ARG A 724 25.14 -6.60 24.49
N PRO A 725 25.59 -7.78 24.03
CA PRO A 725 24.71 -8.82 23.49
C PRO A 725 23.70 -9.35 24.50
N TYR A 726 22.53 -9.77 24.00
CA TYR A 726 21.48 -10.45 24.78
C TYR A 726 21.70 -11.96 24.78
N LYS A 727 21.43 -12.62 25.91
CA LYS A 727 21.63 -14.05 26.17
C LYS A 727 20.81 -14.48 27.39
N ILE A 728 20.88 -15.78 27.74
CA ILE A 728 20.12 -16.32 28.89
C ILE A 728 20.21 -15.45 30.15
N GLY A 729 19.05 -15.11 30.70
CA GLY A 729 18.89 -14.27 31.90
C GLY A 729 18.85 -12.77 31.65
N ALA A 730 18.84 -12.32 30.38
CA ALA A 730 18.47 -10.96 30.03
C ALA A 730 16.94 -10.82 29.95
N SER A 731 16.40 -9.68 30.35
CA SER A 731 14.97 -9.39 30.24
C SER A 731 14.69 -7.91 29.96
N GLY A 732 13.52 -7.61 29.39
CA GLY A 732 13.07 -6.25 29.08
C GLY A 732 12.53 -6.08 27.65
N GLN A 733 12.20 -4.84 27.30
CA GLN A 733 11.50 -4.49 26.05
C GLN A 733 12.31 -4.89 24.79
N GLU A 734 13.64 -4.77 24.84
CA GLU A 734 14.51 -5.19 23.74
C GLU A 734 14.52 -6.71 23.52
N VAL A 735 14.37 -7.51 24.59
CA VAL A 735 14.20 -8.97 24.49
C VAL A 735 12.86 -9.29 23.84
N GLU A 736 11.79 -8.58 24.23
CA GLU A 736 10.47 -8.72 23.60
C GLU A 736 10.54 -8.41 22.09
N TYR A 737 11.26 -7.36 21.66
CA TYR A 737 11.44 -7.07 20.23
C TYR A 737 12.22 -8.16 19.48
N ILE A 738 13.26 -8.76 20.09
CA ILE A 738 13.98 -9.91 19.53
C ILE A 738 13.05 -11.12 19.39
N GLN A 739 12.22 -11.39 20.41
CA GLN A 739 11.24 -12.46 20.39
C GLN A 739 10.14 -12.24 19.34
N GLN A 740 9.60 -11.02 19.23
CA GLN A 740 8.63 -10.64 18.20
C GLN A 740 9.23 -10.77 16.79
N ALA A 741 10.53 -10.49 16.61
CA ALA A 741 11.23 -10.72 15.35
C ALA A 741 11.27 -12.20 14.99
N LEU A 742 11.67 -13.07 15.93
CA LEU A 742 11.67 -14.52 15.76
C LEU A 742 10.28 -15.08 15.42
N LEU A 743 9.24 -14.69 16.16
CA LEU A 743 7.86 -15.09 15.87
C LEU A 743 7.40 -14.66 14.47
N LYS A 744 7.74 -13.43 14.06
CA LYS A 744 7.37 -12.90 12.74
C LYS A 744 8.14 -13.55 11.59
N LEU A 745 9.32 -14.11 11.87
CA LEU A 745 10.10 -14.94 10.95
C LEU A 745 9.72 -16.43 11.01
N GLY A 746 8.71 -16.84 11.77
CA GLY A 746 8.19 -18.23 11.79
C GLY A 746 8.84 -19.17 12.80
N PHE A 747 9.62 -18.67 13.77
CA PHE A 747 10.15 -19.48 14.87
C PHE A 747 9.12 -19.64 16.01
N ASP A 748 9.17 -20.76 16.74
CA ASP A 748 8.25 -21.05 17.85
C ASP A 748 8.88 -20.80 19.23
N LEU A 749 8.40 -19.78 19.95
CA LEU A 749 8.79 -19.49 21.34
C LEU A 749 7.94 -20.24 22.38
N GLY A 750 7.11 -21.19 21.94
CA GLY A 750 6.27 -22.01 22.78
C GLY A 750 5.17 -21.20 23.48
N LYS A 751 4.70 -21.72 24.61
CA LYS A 751 3.52 -21.23 25.33
C LYS A 751 3.59 -19.76 25.77
N PHE A 752 4.79 -19.23 26.00
CA PHE A 752 4.99 -17.88 26.55
C PHE A 752 5.08 -16.79 25.47
N GLY A 753 5.49 -17.15 24.24
CA GLY A 753 5.58 -16.22 23.13
C GLY A 753 6.69 -15.17 23.34
N ALA A 754 6.37 -13.90 23.05
CA ALA A 754 7.25 -12.78 23.39
C ALA A 754 6.86 -12.24 24.78
N ASP A 755 7.51 -12.77 25.82
CA ASP A 755 7.27 -12.45 27.23
C ASP A 755 8.31 -11.47 27.82
N GLY A 756 9.33 -11.11 27.04
CA GLY A 756 10.42 -10.24 27.45
C GLY A 756 11.48 -10.93 28.31
N ASP A 757 11.50 -12.28 28.41
CA ASP A 757 12.54 -13.05 29.12
C ASP A 757 13.37 -13.90 28.13
N TYR A 758 14.70 -13.75 28.19
CA TYR A 758 15.61 -14.51 27.36
C TYR A 758 15.86 -15.87 28.04
N GLY A 759 14.85 -16.75 27.97
CA GLY A 759 14.92 -18.12 28.45
C GLY A 759 15.69 -19.08 27.53
N SER A 760 15.73 -20.36 27.91
CA SER A 760 16.32 -21.44 27.09
C SER A 760 15.62 -21.60 25.73
N THR A 761 14.29 -21.39 25.67
CA THR A 761 13.53 -21.40 24.41
C THR A 761 13.97 -20.27 23.48
N THR A 762 14.11 -19.05 23.98
CA THR A 762 14.62 -17.90 23.20
C THR A 762 16.03 -18.15 22.69
N GLU A 763 16.93 -18.69 23.54
CA GLU A 763 18.29 -19.08 23.13
C GLU A 763 18.28 -20.14 22.02
N HIS A 764 17.41 -21.15 22.12
CA HIS A 764 17.29 -22.21 21.12
C HIS A 764 16.80 -21.67 19.77
N GLN A 765 15.77 -20.81 19.74
CA GLN A 765 15.29 -20.20 18.48
C GLN A 765 16.34 -19.27 17.86
N VAL A 766 17.15 -18.57 18.67
CA VAL A 766 18.28 -17.77 18.16
C VAL A 766 19.37 -18.67 17.54
N LYS A 767 19.66 -19.84 18.12
CA LYS A 767 20.57 -20.83 17.50
C LYS A 767 20.03 -21.32 16.15
N LEU A 768 18.75 -21.67 16.08
CA LEU A 768 18.11 -22.09 14.83
C LEU A 768 18.13 -20.97 13.77
N PHE A 769 17.98 -19.71 14.15
CA PHE A 769 18.17 -18.56 13.25
C PHE A 769 19.62 -18.45 12.76
N GLN A 770 20.61 -18.52 13.68
CA GLN A 770 22.03 -18.49 13.36
C GLN A 770 22.47 -19.66 12.45
N GLU A 771 21.81 -20.83 12.53
CA GLU A 771 22.05 -22.00 11.67
C GLU A 771 21.40 -21.89 10.28
N SER A 772 20.22 -21.28 10.18
CA SER A 772 19.35 -21.37 9.00
C SER A 772 19.32 -20.13 8.11
N TYR A 773 19.59 -18.95 8.67
CA TYR A 773 19.58 -17.71 7.90
C TYR A 773 20.93 -17.47 7.21
N THR A 774 20.93 -17.49 5.88
CA THR A 774 22.08 -17.07 5.08
C THR A 774 21.88 -15.60 4.69
N GLN A 775 22.69 -14.73 5.30
CA GLN A 775 22.73 -13.30 5.00
C GLN A 775 22.90 -12.98 3.51
N THR A 776 22.27 -11.91 3.05
CA THR A 776 22.35 -11.46 1.65
C THR A 776 23.22 -10.21 1.50
N ASN A 777 23.39 -9.44 2.59
CA ASN A 777 23.99 -8.11 2.61
C ASN A 777 23.28 -7.09 1.69
N GLN A 778 21.99 -7.31 1.36
CA GLN A 778 21.19 -6.36 0.56
C GLN A 778 20.74 -5.15 1.37
N ILE A 779 20.57 -5.28 2.68
CA ILE A 779 20.17 -4.19 3.58
C ILE A 779 21.37 -3.68 4.38
N HIS A 780 22.17 -4.58 4.94
CA HIS A 780 23.34 -4.24 5.74
C HIS A 780 24.61 -4.63 5.02
N LEU A 781 25.31 -3.63 4.47
CA LEU A 781 26.62 -3.86 3.85
C LEU A 781 27.65 -4.23 4.93
N ALA A 782 28.26 -5.41 4.78
CA ALA A 782 29.34 -5.96 5.59
C ALA A 782 28.96 -6.26 7.05
N TYR A 783 28.24 -7.37 7.25
CA TYR A 783 28.14 -8.08 8.52
C TYR A 783 28.32 -9.59 8.33
N GLU A 784 28.51 -10.31 9.45
CA GLU A 784 28.42 -11.77 9.52
C GLU A 784 27.51 -12.12 10.71
N VAL A 785 26.52 -13.00 10.53
CA VAL A 785 25.54 -13.39 11.57
C VAL A 785 26.22 -13.87 12.87
N GLY A 786 27.35 -14.58 12.74
CA GLY A 786 28.20 -15.01 13.85
C GLY A 786 28.31 -16.53 13.96
N ALA A 787 28.83 -16.99 15.10
CA ALA A 787 28.80 -18.40 15.47
C ALA A 787 27.40 -18.80 15.98
N VAL A 788 27.07 -20.08 15.90
CA VAL A 788 25.84 -20.64 16.50
C VAL A 788 26.06 -20.79 18.01
N ASP A 789 25.75 -19.73 18.75
CA ASP A 789 25.96 -19.64 20.21
C ASP A 789 24.68 -19.30 20.99
N GLY A 790 23.61 -18.88 20.32
CA GLY A 790 22.35 -18.45 20.93
C GLY A 790 22.40 -17.07 21.56
N ILE A 791 23.44 -16.29 21.29
CA ILE A 791 23.64 -14.94 21.79
C ILE A 791 23.22 -13.95 20.69
N THR A 792 22.26 -13.09 20.99
CA THR A 792 21.90 -12.00 20.06
C THR A 792 22.94 -10.89 20.15
N GLY A 793 24.00 -11.03 19.35
CA GLY A 793 25.05 -10.02 19.13
C GLY A 793 24.80 -9.14 17.92
N GLN A 794 25.81 -8.33 17.55
CA GLN A 794 25.74 -7.41 16.41
C GLN A 794 25.37 -8.13 15.08
N GLY A 795 26.00 -9.27 14.80
CA GLY A 795 25.73 -10.04 13.58
C GLY A 795 24.30 -10.56 13.54
N THR A 796 23.83 -11.12 14.65
CA THR A 796 22.51 -11.71 14.79
C THR A 796 21.40 -10.66 14.71
N ILE A 797 21.56 -9.49 15.34
CA ILE A 797 20.54 -8.42 15.26
C ILE A 797 20.45 -7.80 13.86
N LEU A 798 21.58 -7.66 13.15
CA LEU A 798 21.60 -7.23 11.75
C LEU A 798 20.98 -8.27 10.83
N GLY A 799 21.21 -9.57 11.10
CA GLY A 799 20.58 -10.67 10.39
C GLY A 799 19.06 -10.69 10.56
N LEU A 800 18.56 -10.57 11.79
CA LEU A 800 17.12 -10.50 12.07
C LEU A 800 16.47 -9.30 11.35
N ASP A 801 17.16 -8.16 11.33
CA ASP A 801 16.69 -6.94 10.67
C ASP A 801 16.65 -7.08 9.13
N GLU A 802 17.66 -7.69 8.51
CA GLU A 802 17.69 -8.00 7.08
C GLU A 802 16.58 -9.00 6.71
N ALA A 803 16.49 -10.13 7.43
CA ALA A 803 15.47 -11.16 7.24
C ALA A 803 14.04 -10.61 7.29
N LEU A 804 13.75 -9.71 8.24
CA LEU A 804 12.44 -9.06 8.41
C LEU A 804 12.04 -8.15 7.24
N ILE A 805 13.01 -7.58 6.51
CA ILE A 805 12.77 -6.67 5.37
C ILE A 805 12.65 -7.46 4.07
N GLU A 806 13.42 -8.54 3.94
CA GLU A 806 13.37 -9.46 2.83
C GLU A 806 12.08 -10.32 2.82
N GLY A 807 11.40 -10.42 3.97
CA GLY A 807 10.28 -11.33 4.14
C GLY A 807 10.74 -12.79 4.16
N TRP A 808 11.95 -13.04 4.66
CA TRP A 808 12.45 -14.39 4.87
C TRP A 808 11.62 -15.07 5.97
N GLU A 809 11.33 -16.36 5.78
CA GLU A 809 10.51 -17.16 6.68
C GLU A 809 11.24 -18.45 7.01
N TYR A 810 11.40 -18.75 8.29
CA TYR A 810 11.96 -19.99 8.80
C TYR A 810 11.01 -21.14 8.50
N LYS A 811 11.25 -21.79 7.37
CA LYS A 811 10.62 -23.07 7.06
C LYS A 811 11.37 -24.15 7.79
N SER A 812 10.89 -24.47 8.99
CA SER A 812 11.38 -25.60 9.77
C SER A 812 11.47 -26.83 8.87
N THR A 813 12.70 -27.29 8.60
CA THR A 813 12.90 -28.57 7.90
C THR A 813 12.73 -29.68 8.92
N CYS A 814 11.49 -29.91 9.33
CA CYS A 814 11.10 -31.01 10.19
C CYS A 814 11.63 -32.31 9.59
N LYS A 815 12.51 -32.97 10.34
CA LYS A 815 13.30 -34.11 9.91
C LYS A 815 13.34 -35.11 11.04
N LEU A 816 13.25 -36.38 10.65
CA LEU A 816 13.45 -37.48 11.55
C LEU A 816 14.93 -37.53 11.99
N MET A 817 15.20 -37.32 13.27
CA MET A 817 16.55 -37.23 13.86
C MET A 817 16.81 -38.26 14.98
N ILE A 818 15.98 -39.32 15.07
CA ILE A 818 16.09 -40.37 16.10
C ILE A 818 17.52 -40.95 16.18
N ASP A 819 18.12 -40.93 17.38
CA ASP A 819 19.41 -41.58 17.65
C ASP A 819 19.26 -43.11 17.75
N HIS A 820 19.27 -43.76 16.59
CA HIS A 820 19.16 -45.22 16.51
C HIS A 820 20.39 -45.97 17.06
N GLN A 821 21.51 -45.31 17.33
CA GLN A 821 22.67 -45.91 18.01
C GLN A 821 22.44 -45.97 19.52
N PHE A 822 21.95 -44.89 20.14
CA PHE A 822 21.54 -44.87 21.55
C PHE A 822 20.53 -45.98 21.86
N ILE A 823 19.47 -46.12 21.04
CA ILE A 823 18.44 -47.16 21.23
C ILE A 823 19.04 -48.57 21.10
N GLN A 824 19.92 -48.81 20.12
CA GLN A 824 20.53 -50.11 19.89
C GLN A 824 21.43 -50.58 21.04
N GLN A 825 22.11 -49.65 21.73
CA GLN A 825 22.88 -49.96 22.95
C GLN A 825 21.99 -50.36 24.14
N LEU A 826 20.69 -50.05 24.12
CA LEU A 826 19.73 -50.36 25.18
C LEU A 826 18.95 -51.67 24.95
N GLU A 827 18.84 -52.11 23.69
CA GLU A 827 18.03 -53.27 23.29
C GLU A 827 18.84 -54.54 23.02
N GLY A 828 20.08 -54.37 22.55
CA GLY A 828 20.89 -55.49 22.08
C GLY A 828 20.39 -56.08 20.75
N SER A 829 21.11 -57.08 20.24
CA SER A 829 20.80 -57.71 18.96
C SER A 829 21.28 -59.17 18.94
N LYS A 830 20.57 -60.05 18.22
CA LYS A 830 20.99 -61.45 18.04
C LYS A 830 20.94 -61.86 16.56
N THR A 831 22.02 -62.46 16.09
CA THR A 831 22.16 -63.07 14.75
C THR A 831 21.52 -64.46 14.65
N VAL A 832 21.09 -65.04 15.78
CA VAL A 832 20.44 -66.36 15.85
C VAL A 832 19.02 -66.20 16.38
N GLY A 833 18.06 -66.82 15.69
CA GLY A 833 16.65 -66.82 16.08
C GLY A 833 16.44 -67.51 17.42
N TYR A 834 15.50 -67.01 18.22
CA TYR A 834 15.13 -67.56 19.53
C TYR A 834 13.66 -67.25 19.85
N VAL A 835 13.04 -67.99 20.76
CA VAL A 835 11.67 -67.70 21.23
C VAL A 835 11.76 -67.08 22.64
N PRO A 836 11.41 -65.79 22.83
CA PRO A 836 11.36 -65.15 24.14
C PRO A 836 10.24 -65.74 25.01
N ASP A 837 10.51 -65.95 26.31
CA ASP A 837 9.59 -66.46 27.34
C ASP A 837 8.35 -67.26 26.81
N PRO A 838 8.56 -68.46 26.27
CA PRO A 838 7.48 -69.25 25.66
C PRO A 838 6.49 -69.83 26.67
N LYS A 839 6.64 -69.55 27.97
CA LYS A 839 5.73 -70.02 29.02
C LYS A 839 4.73 -68.95 29.45
N ASN A 840 5.13 -67.68 29.45
CA ASN A 840 4.27 -66.58 29.92
C ASN A 840 3.92 -65.55 28.82
N SER A 841 4.40 -65.73 27.59
CA SER A 841 4.14 -64.82 26.46
C SER A 841 3.62 -65.56 25.22
N GLN A 842 3.06 -64.80 24.27
CA GLN A 842 2.58 -65.29 22.96
C GLN A 842 3.63 -65.07 21.86
N SER A 843 4.91 -65.20 22.19
CA SER A 843 6.03 -64.83 21.29
C SER A 843 6.29 -65.89 20.22
N GLY A 844 6.69 -65.45 19.04
CA GLY A 844 7.21 -66.30 17.98
C GLY A 844 8.73 -66.37 17.93
N VAL A 845 9.26 -66.85 16.79
CA VAL A 845 10.70 -66.81 16.51
C VAL A 845 11.11 -65.36 16.32
N THR A 846 11.87 -64.86 17.29
CA THR A 846 12.42 -63.50 17.33
C THR A 846 13.87 -63.53 16.89
N ILE A 847 14.27 -62.58 16.05
CA ILE A 847 15.66 -62.41 15.58
C ILE A 847 16.03 -60.92 15.57
N ALA A 848 17.29 -60.60 15.27
CA ALA A 848 17.81 -59.24 15.19
C ALA A 848 17.57 -58.45 16.51
N THR A 849 17.25 -57.15 16.43
CA THR A 849 16.80 -56.36 17.58
C THR A 849 15.28 -56.50 17.75
N GLY A 850 14.86 -57.61 18.37
CA GLY A 850 13.46 -57.82 18.80
C GLY A 850 12.45 -58.09 17.68
N PHE A 851 12.88 -58.46 16.47
CA PHE A 851 11.99 -58.71 15.33
C PHE A 851 11.30 -60.08 15.46
N ASP A 852 10.10 -60.11 16.04
CA ASP A 852 9.26 -61.30 16.14
C ASP A 852 8.58 -61.64 14.80
N LEU A 853 9.03 -62.72 14.16
CA LEU A 853 8.46 -63.25 12.92
C LEU A 853 7.05 -63.83 13.14
N GLY A 854 6.76 -64.36 14.34
CA GLY A 854 5.44 -64.91 14.69
C GLY A 854 4.32 -63.87 14.74
N ALA A 855 4.68 -62.59 14.76
CA ALA A 855 3.75 -61.46 14.69
C ALA A 855 3.58 -60.87 13.27
N ARG A 856 4.16 -61.50 12.24
CA ARG A 856 4.18 -61.00 10.85
C ARG A 856 3.57 -62.02 9.88
N SER A 857 3.32 -61.56 8.65
CA SER A 857 2.98 -62.35 7.46
C SER A 857 4.07 -62.22 6.39
N VAL A 858 4.05 -63.10 5.37
CA VAL A 858 4.97 -62.98 4.22
C VAL A 858 4.77 -61.65 3.47
N THR A 859 3.53 -61.15 3.43
CA THR A 859 3.20 -59.83 2.86
C THR A 859 3.86 -58.70 3.64
N ASP A 860 3.89 -58.77 4.98
CA ASP A 860 4.61 -57.79 5.80
C ASP A 860 6.11 -57.81 5.51
N LEU A 861 6.72 -58.99 5.36
CA LEU A 861 8.14 -59.09 5.03
C LEU A 861 8.48 -58.47 3.67
N LYS A 862 7.59 -58.61 2.67
CA LYS A 862 7.72 -57.94 1.37
C LYS A 862 7.54 -56.42 1.49
N ASN A 863 6.55 -55.96 2.25
CA ASN A 863 6.29 -54.54 2.47
C ASN A 863 7.39 -53.83 3.28
N LEU A 864 8.15 -54.58 4.09
CA LEU A 864 9.37 -54.10 4.76
C LEU A 864 10.54 -53.88 3.78
N GLY A 865 10.48 -54.39 2.55
CA GLY A 865 11.57 -54.31 1.58
C GLY A 865 12.73 -55.28 1.86
N LEU A 866 12.50 -56.37 2.60
CA LEU A 866 13.53 -57.37 2.86
C LEU A 866 13.97 -58.06 1.55
N PRO A 867 15.28 -58.37 1.38
CA PRO A 867 15.76 -59.19 0.27
C PRO A 867 15.01 -60.52 0.15
N GLU A 868 14.72 -60.99 -1.07
CA GLU A 868 13.94 -62.22 -1.29
C GLU A 868 14.54 -63.44 -0.56
N ASP A 869 15.87 -63.55 -0.47
CA ASP A 869 16.51 -64.64 0.27
C ASP A 869 16.19 -64.62 1.78
N LEU A 870 16.18 -63.44 2.41
CA LEU A 870 15.75 -63.29 3.81
C LEU A 870 14.25 -63.55 3.97
N ILE A 871 13.41 -63.13 3.01
CA ILE A 871 11.97 -63.45 3.01
C ILE A 871 11.77 -64.97 2.93
N ASN A 872 12.49 -65.65 2.04
CA ASN A 872 12.42 -67.11 1.89
C ASN A 872 12.92 -67.84 3.15
N ARG A 873 13.98 -67.34 3.81
CA ARG A 873 14.47 -67.87 5.09
C ARG A 873 13.53 -67.59 6.26
N PHE A 874 12.81 -66.46 6.30
CA PHE A 874 11.93 -66.09 7.40
C PHE A 874 10.50 -66.66 7.27
N SER A 875 10.01 -66.87 6.04
CA SER A 875 8.66 -67.39 5.76
C SER A 875 8.27 -68.70 6.48
N PRO A 876 9.18 -69.66 6.77
CA PRO A 876 8.85 -70.86 7.54
C PRO A 876 8.45 -70.60 9.00
N TYR A 877 8.73 -69.41 9.56
CA TYR A 877 8.46 -69.06 10.96
C TYR A 877 7.37 -68.01 11.15
N VAL A 878 6.89 -67.37 10.07
CA VAL A 878 5.86 -66.32 10.19
C VAL A 878 4.54 -66.89 10.72
N GLY A 879 3.87 -66.15 11.60
CA GLY A 879 2.65 -66.60 12.29
C GLY A 879 2.82 -67.72 13.32
N LEU A 880 4.00 -68.34 13.47
CA LEU A 880 4.24 -69.37 14.49
C LEU A 880 4.54 -68.74 15.86
N LYS A 881 3.90 -69.27 16.90
CA LYS A 881 4.02 -68.80 18.29
C LYS A 881 4.22 -69.96 19.25
N ASN A 882 4.80 -69.70 20.43
CA ASN A 882 4.92 -70.65 21.53
C ASN A 882 5.61 -71.97 21.10
N GLN A 883 5.04 -73.12 21.49
CA GLN A 883 5.60 -74.44 21.23
C GLN A 883 5.83 -74.75 19.73
N PRO A 884 4.89 -74.48 18.79
CA PRO A 884 5.14 -74.57 17.34
C PRO A 884 6.36 -73.76 16.84
N ALA A 885 6.63 -72.59 17.42
CA ALA A 885 7.80 -71.79 17.06
C ALA A 885 9.11 -72.45 17.51
N ILE A 886 9.13 -73.04 18.71
CA ILE A 886 10.28 -73.79 19.23
C ILE A 886 10.54 -75.04 18.40
N GLU A 887 9.51 -75.82 18.10
CA GLU A 887 9.61 -77.04 17.31
C GLU A 887 10.12 -76.75 15.90
N LYS A 888 9.63 -75.68 15.27
CA LYS A 888 10.12 -75.23 13.97
C LYS A 888 11.57 -74.78 14.01
N LEU A 889 11.97 -74.01 15.02
CA LEU A 889 13.34 -73.51 15.19
C LEU A 889 14.36 -74.62 15.53
N ASN A 890 13.93 -75.68 16.22
CA ASN A 890 14.75 -76.86 16.46
C ASN A 890 14.91 -77.72 15.20
N ALA A 891 13.85 -77.84 14.39
CA ALA A 891 13.89 -78.62 13.14
C ALA A 891 14.59 -77.89 11.99
N LEU A 892 14.54 -76.56 12.00
CA LEU A 892 15.22 -75.67 11.06
C LEU A 892 15.79 -74.49 11.88
N PRO A 893 17.09 -74.48 12.20
CA PRO A 893 17.71 -73.36 12.88
C PRO A 893 17.75 -72.12 12.00
N LEU A 894 17.42 -70.96 12.56
CA LEU A 894 17.50 -69.67 11.87
C LEU A 894 18.72 -68.87 12.34
N SER A 895 19.60 -68.51 11.41
CA SER A 895 20.66 -67.53 11.62
C SER A 895 20.81 -66.59 10.43
N ILE A 896 21.33 -65.39 10.71
CA ILE A 896 21.64 -64.34 9.75
C ILE A 896 23.09 -63.85 9.95
N THR A 897 23.70 -63.28 8.92
CA THR A 897 25.04 -62.66 9.04
C THR A 897 24.99 -61.32 9.79
N THR A 898 26.14 -60.71 10.06
CA THR A 898 26.22 -59.37 10.67
C THR A 898 25.68 -58.29 9.72
N GLU A 899 25.94 -58.43 8.43
CA GLU A 899 25.44 -57.54 7.38
C GLU A 899 23.92 -57.67 7.22
N GLU A 900 23.40 -58.90 7.24
CA GLU A 900 21.97 -59.18 7.23
C GLU A 900 21.25 -58.67 8.50
N LEU A 901 21.93 -58.75 9.65
CA LEU A 901 21.45 -58.17 10.91
C LEU A 901 21.26 -56.65 10.80
N GLU A 902 22.20 -55.95 10.16
CA GLU A 902 22.10 -54.51 9.92
C GLU A 902 20.92 -54.19 8.98
N VAL A 903 20.78 -54.90 7.86
CA VAL A 903 19.66 -54.74 6.91
C VAL A 903 18.30 -54.98 7.58
N VAL A 904 18.15 -56.07 8.34
CA VAL A 904 16.89 -56.37 9.05
C VAL A 904 16.60 -55.29 10.10
N ASN A 905 17.60 -54.86 10.86
CA ASN A 905 17.42 -53.80 11.86
C ASN A 905 17.06 -52.46 11.24
N GLU A 906 17.68 -52.06 10.12
CA GLU A 906 17.37 -50.79 9.44
C GLU A 906 15.92 -50.77 8.95
N LEU A 907 15.49 -51.81 8.24
CA LEU A 907 14.13 -51.90 7.67
C LEU A 907 13.06 -52.02 8.74
N VAL A 908 13.31 -52.77 9.82
CA VAL A 908 12.38 -52.89 10.95
C VAL A 908 12.30 -51.56 11.72
N LYS A 909 13.43 -50.91 12.03
CA LYS A 909 13.44 -49.58 12.66
C LYS A 909 12.68 -48.57 11.80
N LYS A 910 12.93 -48.52 10.49
CA LYS A 910 12.22 -47.63 9.54
C LYS A 910 10.70 -47.85 9.57
N SER A 911 10.25 -49.10 9.61
CA SER A 911 8.82 -49.45 9.74
C SER A 911 8.21 -49.01 11.07
N GLU A 912 8.84 -49.34 12.20
CA GLU A 912 8.28 -49.00 13.51
C GLU A 912 8.35 -47.49 13.80
N THR A 913 9.39 -46.78 13.33
CA THR A 913 9.42 -45.31 13.27
C THR A 913 8.24 -44.76 12.48
N ASN A 914 7.99 -45.25 11.26
CA ASN A 914 6.90 -44.74 10.41
C ASN A 914 5.51 -44.92 11.07
N LYS A 915 5.33 -45.96 11.89
CA LYS A 915 4.11 -46.13 12.70
C LYS A 915 4.05 -45.14 13.86
N LEU A 916 5.17 -44.90 14.54
CA LEU A 916 5.26 -43.94 15.64
C LEU A 916 4.96 -42.52 15.16
N VAL A 917 5.60 -42.07 14.07
CA VAL A 917 5.34 -40.79 13.40
C VAL A 917 3.85 -40.62 13.15
N LYS A 918 3.22 -41.59 12.47
CA LYS A 918 1.77 -41.56 12.19
C LYS A 918 0.92 -41.50 13.47
N MET A 919 1.27 -42.27 14.50
CA MET A 919 0.56 -42.29 15.79
C MET A 919 0.66 -40.96 16.55
N TYR A 920 1.82 -40.29 16.46
CA TYR A 920 2.05 -39.00 17.09
C TYR A 920 1.32 -37.88 16.34
N ASN A 921 1.49 -37.80 15.02
CA ASN A 921 0.92 -36.75 14.18
C ASN A 921 -0.62 -36.89 14.06
N SER A 922 -1.19 -38.08 14.31
CA SER A 922 -2.65 -38.28 14.42
C SER A 922 -3.20 -38.04 15.84
N SER A 923 -2.36 -37.68 16.80
CA SER A 923 -2.80 -37.29 18.16
C SER A 923 -2.97 -35.77 18.24
N SER A 924 -3.64 -35.27 19.28
CA SER A 924 -3.86 -33.83 19.52
C SER A 924 -2.60 -33.10 20.03
N SER A 925 -1.46 -33.34 19.39
CA SER A 925 -0.25 -32.52 19.49
C SER A 925 -0.41 -31.24 18.67
N THR A 926 0.24 -30.16 19.09
CA THR A 926 0.33 -28.91 18.31
C THR A 926 1.50 -28.87 17.33
N ILE A 927 2.40 -29.87 17.40
CA ILE A 927 3.64 -29.97 16.61
C ILE A 927 3.77 -31.40 16.06
N GLU A 928 4.25 -31.57 14.84
CA GLU A 928 4.53 -32.90 14.25
C GLU A 928 5.77 -33.56 14.87
N PHE A 929 5.83 -34.89 14.87
CA PHE A 929 6.92 -35.67 15.47
C PHE A 929 8.29 -35.30 14.89
N GLU A 930 8.35 -35.10 13.57
CA GLU A 930 9.53 -34.71 12.83
C GLU A 930 10.03 -33.29 13.17
N CYS A 931 9.19 -32.47 13.79
CA CYS A 931 9.52 -31.13 14.26
C CYS A 931 9.97 -31.11 15.74
N LEU A 932 9.94 -32.23 16.46
CA LEU A 932 10.42 -32.32 17.84
C LEU A 932 11.97 -32.29 17.91
N PRO A 933 12.55 -31.82 19.04
CA PRO A 933 13.98 -31.97 19.31
C PRO A 933 14.46 -33.41 19.21
N LYS A 934 15.72 -33.61 18.80
CA LYS A 934 16.34 -34.94 18.59
C LYS A 934 16.18 -35.84 19.83
N GLU A 935 16.34 -35.26 21.01
CA GLU A 935 16.33 -35.91 22.32
C GLU A 935 14.92 -36.45 22.61
N ALA A 936 13.89 -35.64 22.35
CA ALA A 936 12.49 -36.03 22.46
C ALA A 936 12.13 -37.13 21.45
N GLN A 937 12.48 -36.96 20.16
CA GLN A 937 12.25 -37.99 19.13
C GLN A 937 12.89 -39.33 19.54
N THR A 938 14.15 -39.28 20.00
CA THR A 938 14.93 -40.45 20.42
C THR A 938 14.31 -41.18 21.60
N VAL A 939 13.91 -40.44 22.63
CA VAL A 939 13.32 -41.04 23.85
C VAL A 939 11.93 -41.60 23.55
N ILE A 940 11.07 -40.86 22.85
CA ILE A 940 9.74 -41.36 22.47
C ILE A 940 9.87 -42.63 21.61
N ALA A 941 10.82 -42.67 20.68
CA ALA A 941 11.11 -43.87 19.89
C ALA A 941 11.61 -45.05 20.75
N SER A 942 12.52 -44.82 21.70
CA SER A 942 13.00 -45.85 22.63
C SER A 942 11.86 -46.46 23.47
N VAL A 943 10.94 -45.64 23.96
CA VAL A 943 9.78 -46.13 24.73
C VAL A 943 8.77 -46.84 23.81
N ALA A 944 8.55 -46.33 22.59
CA ALA A 944 7.66 -46.93 21.59
C ALA A 944 8.13 -48.32 21.15
N TYR A 945 9.43 -48.52 20.93
CA TYR A 945 9.97 -49.81 20.51
C TYR A 945 9.80 -50.87 21.61
N GLN A 946 9.86 -50.47 22.88
CA GLN A 946 9.69 -51.40 24.00
C GLN A 946 8.23 -51.73 24.34
N TYR A 947 7.30 -50.77 24.18
CA TYR A 947 5.89 -50.95 24.58
C TYR A 947 4.88 -51.01 23.43
N GLY A 948 5.28 -50.69 22.21
CA GLY A 948 4.39 -50.54 21.07
C GLY A 948 3.46 -49.34 21.22
N TYR A 949 2.15 -49.59 21.27
CA TYR A 949 1.12 -48.55 21.28
C TYR A 949 1.06 -47.76 22.61
N LEU A 950 1.85 -46.68 22.67
CA LEU A 950 2.05 -45.83 23.84
C LEU A 950 0.76 -45.27 24.48
N PRO A 951 -0.28 -44.80 23.73
CA PRO A 951 -1.47 -44.19 24.33
C PRO A 951 -2.16 -45.07 25.38
N ARG A 952 -2.13 -46.41 25.21
CA ARG A 952 -2.70 -47.38 26.14
C ARG A 952 -1.67 -48.00 27.10
N ARG A 953 -0.41 -48.11 26.69
CA ARG A 953 0.62 -48.85 27.44
C ARG A 953 1.36 -47.97 28.45
N THR A 954 1.53 -46.69 28.15
CA THR A 954 2.30 -45.73 28.97
C THR A 954 1.59 -44.37 28.99
N THR A 955 0.26 -44.36 29.20
CA THR A 955 -0.63 -43.20 29.00
C THR A 955 -0.14 -41.88 29.61
N ALA A 956 0.48 -41.91 30.80
CA ALA A 956 1.05 -40.70 31.43
C ALA A 956 2.23 -40.13 30.61
N PHE A 957 3.16 -41.00 30.19
CA PHE A 957 4.29 -40.63 29.32
C PHE A 957 3.82 -40.16 27.96
N TRP A 958 2.85 -40.86 27.36
CA TRP A 958 2.29 -40.45 26.06
C TRP A 958 1.67 -39.05 26.13
N LYS A 959 0.84 -38.79 27.15
CA LYS A 959 0.25 -37.46 27.36
C LYS A 959 1.33 -36.38 27.46
N GLN A 960 2.36 -36.61 28.28
CA GLN A 960 3.46 -35.67 28.45
C GLN A 960 4.22 -35.44 27.13
N SER A 961 4.42 -36.47 26.31
CA SER A 961 5.10 -36.34 25.01
C SER A 961 4.30 -35.58 23.96
N ILE A 962 2.96 -35.68 23.92
CA ILE A 962 2.12 -34.94 22.96
C ILE A 962 1.78 -33.52 23.45
N THR A 963 1.89 -33.24 24.76
CA THR A 963 1.76 -31.88 25.32
C THR A 963 3.11 -31.21 25.58
N GLN A 964 4.23 -31.81 25.17
CA GLN A 964 5.58 -31.29 25.31
C GLN A 964 5.97 -30.91 26.76
N ASP A 965 5.45 -31.64 27.75
CA ASP A 965 5.73 -31.41 29.16
C ASP A 965 7.01 -32.17 29.57
N TRP A 966 8.16 -31.65 29.14
CA TRP A 966 9.47 -32.27 29.33
C TRP A 966 9.83 -32.47 30.80
N LEU A 967 9.45 -31.54 31.69
CA LEU A 967 9.69 -31.67 33.13
C LEU A 967 8.89 -32.81 33.74
N SER A 968 7.60 -32.95 33.42
CA SER A 968 6.81 -34.10 33.88
C SER A 968 7.25 -35.41 33.23
N MET A 969 7.70 -35.38 31.97
CA MET A 969 8.24 -36.52 31.24
C MET A 969 9.55 -37.04 31.89
N TYR A 970 10.47 -36.13 32.24
CA TYR A 970 11.69 -36.44 32.99
C TYR A 970 11.38 -37.10 34.34
N ASN A 971 10.49 -36.48 35.13
CA ASN A 971 10.11 -37.01 36.44
C ASN A 971 9.43 -38.39 36.32
N ASN A 972 8.61 -38.60 35.30
CA ASN A 972 8.00 -39.90 35.00
C ASN A 972 9.03 -40.97 34.61
N LEU A 973 10.01 -40.63 33.75
CA LEU A 973 11.12 -41.55 33.42
C LEU A 973 11.96 -41.91 34.66
N MET A 974 12.14 -40.98 35.60
CA MET A 974 12.88 -41.25 36.85
C MET A 974 12.16 -42.23 37.81
N ASP A 975 10.82 -42.36 37.74
CA ASP A 975 9.99 -43.33 38.50
C ASP A 975 8.97 -44.06 37.60
N PHE A 976 9.46 -44.63 36.48
CA PHE A 976 8.59 -45.23 35.45
C PHE A 976 7.92 -46.57 35.85
N LYS A 977 8.34 -47.15 36.99
CA LYS A 977 7.81 -48.40 37.58
C LYS A 977 7.83 -49.63 36.66
N ASP A 978 8.83 -49.70 35.76
CA ASP A 978 9.10 -50.89 34.96
C ASP A 978 10.26 -51.74 35.50
N SER A 979 10.51 -52.87 34.84
CA SER A 979 11.63 -53.78 35.15
C SER A 979 12.99 -53.28 34.66
N TYR A 980 13.09 -52.06 34.11
CA TYR A 980 14.27 -51.54 33.41
C TYR A 980 14.71 -50.14 33.90
N PRO A 981 14.78 -49.88 35.23
CA PRO A 981 15.03 -48.54 35.77
C PRO A 981 16.36 -47.92 35.31
N THR A 982 17.37 -48.73 35.00
CA THR A 982 18.66 -48.25 34.46
C THR A 982 18.54 -47.73 33.02
N ARG A 983 17.63 -48.29 32.21
CA ARG A 983 17.32 -47.79 30.85
C ARG A 983 16.58 -46.46 30.94
N ARG A 984 15.54 -46.40 31.79
CA ARG A 984 14.72 -45.19 31.99
C ARG A 984 15.54 -44.00 32.48
N LYS A 985 16.54 -44.21 33.34
CA LYS A 985 17.47 -43.16 33.79
C LYS A 985 18.37 -42.61 32.66
N LYS A 986 18.74 -43.42 31.67
CA LYS A 986 19.49 -42.97 30.48
C LYS A 986 18.60 -42.20 29.49
N GLU A 987 17.34 -42.59 29.36
CA GLU A 987 16.34 -41.85 28.59
C GLU A 987 16.01 -40.51 29.27
N ALA A 988 15.90 -40.50 30.60
CA ALA A 988 15.71 -39.29 31.39
C ALA A 988 16.88 -38.29 31.23
N SER A 989 18.14 -38.74 31.10
CA SER A 989 19.25 -37.82 30.85
C SER A 989 19.14 -37.06 29.53
N LEU A 990 18.57 -37.65 28.48
CA LEU A 990 18.33 -36.94 27.21
C LEU A 990 17.20 -35.91 27.35
N ILE A 991 16.08 -36.26 28.00
CA ILE A 991 15.00 -35.28 28.25
C ILE A 991 15.48 -34.14 29.16
N LYS A 992 16.44 -34.38 30.04
CA LYS A 992 17.05 -33.35 30.90
C LYS A 992 17.79 -32.27 30.10
N GLU A 993 18.25 -32.56 28.89
CA GLU A 993 18.88 -31.55 28.02
C GLU A 993 17.86 -30.56 27.41
N LEU A 994 16.56 -30.85 27.55
CA LEU A 994 15.43 -30.00 27.12
C LEU A 994 14.78 -29.21 28.28
N ILE A 995 15.39 -29.21 29.47
CA ILE A 995 14.89 -28.57 30.71
C ILE A 995 15.92 -27.55 31.24
#